data_AF-A0A8H3RNN3-F1
#
_entry.id   AF-A0A8H3RNN3-F1
#
_cell.length_a   1.000
_cell.length_b   1.000
_cell.length_c   1.000
_cell.angle_alpha   90.00
_cell.angle_beta   90.00
_cell.angle_gamma   90.00
#
_symmetry.space_group_name_H-M   'P 1'
#
loop_
_entity.id
_entity.type
_entity.pdbx_description
1 polymer ?
#
loop_
_entity_poly.entity_id
_entity_poly.type
_entity_poly.pdbx_seq_one_letter_code
_entity_poly.pdbx_strand_id
1 'polypeptide(L)'
;MAKVFFTPWKDHSQLLTVRNQFYPPPAYDGPDLRSKACATVGIWKLRGNLPHPVEATALLTDAILHDNAQKNSIFSIRATYSAAFCRFVTGLVDSKLHGQRKTMFQRAIDLGLPASFVELRHEATHRELPSLVVLRNATQRSLEWLWDYYWAKTDSDVALVSGRPAPAVSNGADDGNVEEIKSILRSALEHPVGQGDLSESPRKKRKSDQHSSFFTAQLVAICKASRRSPHSLSRVLIEDSIIVPKGRKLGDSMDEAFTKWDKPLQTVAADYPTFLPALTEELVNELAFTRRPNTKNDPQCEAIYMWLDHILNSAEWSTTRQSLSLGYIRTVCEQSSNYWLDQLKGAVRSEDNRLSPIARDKSNAPARLQKRSERTGKGNNYAYLVTDEPTKESVIIDPANPPEVAPELDAQLKAGKIKLTAIVNTHHHWDHAGGNDDMLKHFGKLPVIGGKNCKSVTQTPAHGETFKIGERISVKALHTPCHTQDSICYYMQDGDEKVVFTGDTLFIAGCGRFFEGNAQEMHKALNETLASLPDDTKVYPGHEYTKSNVKFCLAVSQSEPIRKLEAYANQHQQTQGKFTIGDEKLHNVFMRVNDPEIQKKTGKSDPVEGIPKNTRTLRVDSSTSELQDEQYDPEKRSTAEVRMKCTLPWKEPDVLHYVEVYFEKFHPVWPFLHRATFEPSQEPPILLQSVVMMGLWMSGDEEIQCHAIKLHDKLSSLVYEQRDKWAVANSESEVQSSWPMATYQSILLLIVFACLRDTHSHVDIRLALTIPTSCSRLLTTLTDTCLRKNMFFYPAILDQFSRDSVPDVFVWVGIEEVKRFALALYKVGRSCHIQCENGPRNSLHSANRRRSLLSLADLQFALPDSDELWHATSDLAARLAKDRPLYYDNNNAEANWISQSARLLQRHDMTFDWL
;
A
#
# COMPACT_ATOMS: atom_id res chain seq x y z
N MET A 1 -10.41 27.74 37.92
CA MET A 1 -11.24 27.54 36.71
C MET A 1 -11.49 26.05 36.55
N ALA A 2 -12.75 25.60 36.46
CA ALA A 2 -13.05 24.21 36.18
C ALA A 2 -12.59 23.88 34.75
N LYS A 3 -11.73 22.86 34.60
CA LYS A 3 -11.23 22.43 33.30
C LYS A 3 -12.31 21.55 32.67
N VAL A 4 -13.04 22.07 31.69
CA VAL A 4 -14.08 21.31 30.96
C VAL A 4 -13.37 20.37 29.99
N PHE A 5 -13.61 19.07 30.12
CA PHE A 5 -13.10 18.05 29.21
C PHE A 5 -14.25 17.52 28.34
N PHE A 6 -14.08 17.57 27.03
CA PHE A 6 -15.04 17.02 26.08
C PHE A 6 -14.66 15.56 25.78
N THR A 7 -15.51 14.62 26.20
CA THR A 7 -15.36 13.18 25.92
C THR A 7 -16.31 12.74 24.81
N PRO A 8 -15.97 11.72 24.02
CA PRO A 8 -16.85 11.22 22.95
C PRO A 8 -18.00 10.35 23.46
N TRP A 9 -17.90 9.82 24.68
CA TRP A 9 -19.00 9.16 25.39
C TRP A 9 -19.83 10.20 26.17
N LYS A 10 -21.13 9.91 26.33
CA LYS A 10 -22.08 10.79 27.00
C LYS A 10 -21.89 10.78 28.52
N ASP A 11 -21.68 9.58 29.06
CA ASP A 11 -21.57 9.31 30.49
C ASP A 11 -20.40 8.33 30.71
N HIS A 12 -19.66 8.46 31.82
CA HIS A 12 -18.51 7.59 32.12
C HIS A 12 -18.88 6.09 32.18
N SER A 13 -20.13 5.78 32.53
CA SER A 13 -20.67 4.42 32.51
C SER A 13 -20.64 3.77 31.12
N GLN A 14 -20.72 4.55 30.04
CA GLN A 14 -20.60 4.05 28.68
C GLN A 14 -19.17 3.60 28.37
N LEU A 15 -18.17 4.35 28.87
CA LEU A 15 -16.76 3.97 28.77
C LEU A 15 -16.50 2.65 29.51
N LEU A 16 -17.02 2.50 30.72
CA LEU A 16 -16.90 1.27 31.50
C LEU A 16 -17.62 0.07 30.85
N THR A 17 -18.76 0.32 30.20
CA THR A 17 -19.49 -0.71 29.45
C THR A 17 -18.66 -1.21 28.28
N VAL A 18 -18.07 -0.32 27.49
CA VAL A 18 -17.20 -0.67 26.35
C VAL A 18 -15.93 -1.37 26.84
N ARG A 19 -15.33 -0.91 27.95
CA ARG A 19 -14.21 -1.59 28.60
C ARG A 19 -14.53 -3.05 28.91
N ASN A 20 -15.67 -3.31 29.55
CA ASN A 20 -16.06 -4.67 29.94
C ASN A 20 -16.43 -5.54 28.73
N GLN A 21 -16.79 -4.95 27.59
CA GLN A 21 -17.00 -5.68 26.34
C GLN A 21 -15.66 -6.06 25.66
N PHE A 22 -14.64 -5.21 25.74
CA PHE A 22 -13.28 -5.56 25.29
C PHE A 22 -12.60 -6.57 26.22
N TYR A 23 -12.80 -6.40 27.54
CA TYR A 23 -12.18 -7.20 28.59
C TYR A 23 -13.26 -7.82 29.49
N PRO A 24 -13.94 -8.88 29.03
CA PRO A 24 -14.96 -9.53 29.82
C PRO A 24 -14.36 -10.14 31.12
N PRO A 25 -15.09 -10.03 32.26
CA PRO A 25 -14.69 -10.67 33.51
C PRO A 25 -14.49 -12.18 33.33
N PRO A 26 -13.59 -12.82 34.09
CA PRO A 26 -13.37 -14.27 34.01
C PRO A 26 -14.63 -15.13 34.23
N ALA A 27 -15.62 -14.59 34.94
CA ALA A 27 -16.90 -15.25 35.23
C ALA A 27 -18.00 -14.98 34.18
N TYR A 28 -17.70 -14.28 33.09
CA TYR A 28 -18.67 -13.96 32.04
C TYR A 28 -18.83 -15.13 31.07
N ASP A 29 -20.05 -15.67 30.97
CA ASP A 29 -20.44 -16.79 30.11
C ASP A 29 -21.34 -16.36 28.92
N GLY A 30 -21.52 -15.06 28.72
CA GLY A 30 -22.36 -14.50 27.67
C GLY A 30 -21.70 -14.44 26.28
N PRO A 31 -22.41 -13.92 25.27
CA PRO A 31 -21.90 -13.83 23.89
C PRO A 31 -20.69 -12.90 23.78
N ASP A 32 -19.83 -13.13 22.78
CA ASP A 32 -18.70 -12.24 22.50
C ASP A 32 -19.20 -10.86 22.01
N LEU A 33 -19.01 -9.84 22.84
CA LEU A 33 -19.46 -8.47 22.58
C LEU A 33 -18.36 -7.58 21.98
N ARG A 34 -17.17 -8.11 21.68
CA ARG A 34 -16.03 -7.32 21.18
C ARG A 34 -16.32 -6.62 19.86
N SER A 35 -17.09 -7.23 18.95
CA SER A 35 -17.52 -6.59 17.70
C SER A 35 -18.40 -5.35 17.95
N LYS A 36 -19.32 -5.44 18.92
CA LYS A 36 -20.17 -4.31 19.35
C LYS A 36 -19.34 -3.19 19.98
N ALA A 37 -18.31 -3.54 20.75
CA ALA A 37 -17.39 -2.57 21.34
C ALA A 37 -16.61 -1.83 20.25
N CYS A 38 -16.08 -2.54 19.24
CA CYS A 38 -15.39 -1.94 18.09
C CYS A 38 -16.29 -0.96 17.34
N ALA A 39 -17.53 -1.34 17.03
CA ALA A 39 -18.50 -0.45 16.39
C ALA A 39 -18.80 0.80 17.23
N THR A 40 -18.93 0.65 18.55
CA THR A 40 -19.16 1.77 19.46
C THR A 40 -17.98 2.75 19.49
N VAL A 41 -16.74 2.24 19.53
CA VAL A 41 -15.54 3.08 19.45
C VAL A 41 -15.41 3.75 18.07
N GLY A 42 -15.81 3.07 16.99
CA GLY A 42 -15.90 3.67 15.65
C GLY A 42 -16.81 4.90 15.62
N ILE A 43 -17.97 4.83 16.29
CA ILE A 43 -18.87 5.98 16.46
C ILE A 43 -18.22 7.08 17.29
N TRP A 44 -17.52 6.74 18.37
CA TRP A 44 -16.82 7.72 19.21
C TRP A 44 -15.70 8.43 18.48
N LYS A 45 -15.00 7.75 17.57
CA LYS A 45 -13.96 8.35 16.73
C LYS A 45 -14.51 9.47 15.86
N LEU A 46 -15.70 9.30 15.28
CA LEU A 46 -16.38 10.32 14.47
C LEU A 46 -16.79 11.56 15.28
N ARG A 47 -16.93 11.46 16.60
CA ARG A 47 -17.26 12.58 17.49
C ARG A 47 -16.03 13.44 17.85
N GLY A 48 -14.83 12.98 17.51
CA GLY A 48 -13.57 13.63 17.88
C GLY A 48 -13.18 13.44 19.35
N ASN A 49 -11.96 13.85 19.72
CA ASN A 49 -11.40 13.75 21.08
C ASN A 49 -11.39 12.33 21.68
N LEU A 50 -11.33 11.29 20.85
CA LEU A 50 -11.18 9.91 21.31
C LEU A 50 -9.76 9.67 21.83
N PRO A 51 -9.58 9.19 23.08
CA PRO A 51 -8.25 8.85 23.56
C PRO A 51 -7.65 7.72 22.74
N HIS A 52 -6.40 7.91 22.31
CA HIS A 52 -5.67 6.92 21.51
C HIS A 52 -5.68 5.50 22.11
N PRO A 53 -5.56 5.29 23.45
CA PRO A 53 -5.67 3.95 24.02
C PRO A 53 -7.02 3.25 23.75
N VAL A 54 -8.12 4.00 23.66
CA VAL A 54 -9.45 3.48 23.36
C VAL A 54 -9.54 3.07 21.88
N GLU A 55 -9.02 3.91 20.98
CA GLU A 55 -8.95 3.60 19.55
C GLU A 55 -8.04 2.39 19.27
N ALA A 56 -6.85 2.36 19.86
CA ALA A 56 -5.90 1.27 19.70
C ALA A 56 -6.47 -0.07 20.18
N THR A 57 -7.22 -0.07 21.29
CA THR A 57 -7.91 -1.27 21.80
C THR A 57 -8.91 -1.80 20.78
N ALA A 58 -9.69 -0.92 20.14
CA ALA A 58 -10.64 -1.31 19.12
C ALA A 58 -9.95 -1.88 17.87
N LEU A 59 -8.91 -1.22 17.35
CA LEU A 59 -8.17 -1.66 16.16
C LEU A 59 -7.50 -3.04 16.36
N LEU A 60 -6.88 -3.25 17.52
CA LEU A 60 -6.23 -4.51 17.86
C LEU A 60 -7.26 -5.64 18.06
N THR A 61 -8.41 -5.33 18.66
CA THR A 61 -9.50 -6.30 18.84
C THR A 61 -10.16 -6.65 17.51
N ASP A 62 -10.34 -5.67 16.62
CA ASP A 62 -10.88 -5.86 15.27
C ASP A 62 -9.97 -6.79 14.45
N ALA A 63 -8.64 -6.64 14.56
CA ALA A 63 -7.69 -7.55 13.94
C ALA A 63 -7.86 -9.01 14.42
N ILE A 64 -8.17 -9.22 15.72
CA ILE A 64 -8.49 -10.56 16.26
C ILE A 64 -9.79 -11.10 15.69
N LEU A 65 -10.82 -10.27 15.53
CA LEU A 65 -12.11 -10.69 14.97
C LEU A 65 -12.00 -11.03 13.48
N HIS A 66 -11.06 -10.41 12.76
CA HIS A 66 -10.72 -10.71 11.37
C HIS A 66 -9.82 -11.94 11.19
N ASP A 67 -9.30 -12.52 12.28
CA ASP A 67 -8.40 -13.68 12.26
C ASP A 67 -9.15 -15.01 12.04
N ASN A 68 -9.68 -15.18 10.83
CA ASN A 68 -10.35 -16.40 10.41
C ASN A 68 -9.73 -16.93 9.10
N ALA A 69 -8.85 -17.93 9.22
CA ALA A 69 -8.14 -18.54 8.09
C ALA A 69 -9.04 -19.29 7.08
N GLN A 70 -10.31 -19.54 7.41
CA GLN A 70 -11.27 -20.12 6.46
C GLN A 70 -11.98 -19.05 5.63
N LYS A 71 -12.04 -17.80 6.11
CA LYS A 71 -12.74 -16.69 5.44
C LYS A 71 -11.77 -15.70 4.79
N ASN A 72 -10.57 -15.56 5.35
CA ASN A 72 -9.58 -14.55 4.95
C ASN A 72 -8.25 -15.21 4.60
N SER A 73 -7.52 -14.63 3.64
CA SER A 73 -6.19 -15.12 3.28
C SER A 73 -5.18 -14.86 4.40
N ILE A 74 -4.16 -15.72 4.53
CA ILE A 74 -3.05 -15.57 5.51
C ILE A 74 -2.40 -14.18 5.37
N PHE A 75 -2.29 -13.66 4.15
CA PHE A 75 -1.75 -12.33 3.90
C PHE A 75 -2.66 -11.22 4.45
N SER A 76 -3.98 -11.29 4.20
CA SER A 76 -4.95 -10.32 4.71
C SER A 76 -4.91 -10.26 6.24
N ILE A 77 -4.89 -11.42 6.90
CA ILE A 77 -4.79 -11.49 8.37
C ILE A 77 -3.48 -10.84 8.86
N ARG A 78 -2.33 -11.11 8.21
CA ARG A 78 -1.04 -10.47 8.55
C ARG A 78 -1.07 -8.96 8.34
N ALA A 79 -1.69 -8.49 7.28
CA ALA A 79 -1.80 -7.07 6.98
C ALA A 79 -2.68 -6.35 8.01
N THR A 80 -3.83 -6.91 8.38
CA THR A 80 -4.76 -6.34 9.38
C THR A 80 -4.08 -6.23 10.75
N TYR A 81 -3.43 -7.30 11.22
CA TYR A 81 -2.68 -7.25 12.47
C TYR A 81 -1.54 -6.22 12.42
N SER A 82 -0.77 -6.19 11.32
CA SER A 82 0.36 -5.27 11.17
C SER A 82 -0.11 -3.80 11.17
N ALA A 83 -1.20 -3.48 10.47
CA ALA A 83 -1.77 -2.14 10.43
C ALA A 83 -2.31 -1.70 11.80
N ALA A 84 -3.04 -2.58 12.49
CA ALA A 84 -3.55 -2.31 13.85
C ALA A 84 -2.39 -2.08 14.84
N PHE A 85 -1.36 -2.93 14.80
CA PHE A 85 -0.18 -2.83 15.65
C PHE A 85 0.64 -1.56 15.36
N CYS A 86 0.86 -1.23 14.08
CA CYS A 86 1.60 -0.02 13.70
C CYS A 86 0.88 1.26 14.13
N ARG A 87 -0.46 1.30 14.03
CA ARG A 87 -1.28 2.43 14.53
C ARG A 87 -1.20 2.56 16.04
N PHE A 88 -1.29 1.45 16.78
CA PHE A 88 -1.14 1.43 18.23
C PHE A 88 0.19 2.05 18.67
N VAL A 89 1.31 1.57 18.13
CA VAL A 89 2.65 2.08 18.48
C VAL A 89 2.80 3.54 18.06
N THR A 90 2.52 3.87 16.80
CA THR A 90 2.74 5.22 16.26
C THR A 90 1.91 6.26 17.01
N GLY A 91 0.63 6.02 17.32
CA GLY A 91 -0.17 7.01 18.03
C GLY A 91 0.24 7.25 19.50
N LEU A 92 1.04 6.36 20.11
CA LEU A 92 1.64 6.58 21.43
C LEU A 92 2.96 7.34 21.34
N VAL A 93 3.86 6.89 20.46
CA VAL A 93 5.24 7.40 20.42
C VAL A 93 5.46 8.58 19.46
N ASP A 94 4.55 8.83 18.52
CA ASP A 94 4.65 9.89 17.49
C ASP A 94 3.84 11.15 17.85
N SER A 95 3.36 11.26 19.09
CA SER A 95 2.57 12.42 19.52
C SER A 95 3.41 13.71 19.46
N LYS A 96 2.99 14.64 18.58
CA LYS A 96 3.49 16.02 18.45
C LYS A 96 3.24 16.81 19.74
N LEU A 97 4.05 16.56 20.76
CA LEU A 97 4.11 17.37 21.97
C LEU A 97 5.38 18.20 21.95
N HIS A 98 5.24 19.49 22.21
CA HIS A 98 6.32 20.47 22.24
C HIS A 98 7.40 20.05 23.24
N GLY A 99 8.63 19.86 22.76
CA GLY A 99 9.78 19.44 23.57
C GLY A 99 10.99 19.03 22.70
N GLN A 100 12.10 18.67 23.36
CA GLN A 100 13.33 18.21 22.70
C GLN A 100 13.06 17.01 21.77
N ARG A 101 13.74 16.97 20.61
CA ARG A 101 13.67 15.84 19.66
C ARG A 101 14.18 14.56 20.32
N LYS A 102 13.26 13.67 20.73
CA LYS A 102 13.53 12.31 21.20
C LYS A 102 13.15 11.30 20.12
N THR A 103 13.91 10.22 20.00
CA THR A 103 13.60 9.10 19.09
C THR A 103 12.35 8.36 19.55
N MET A 104 11.68 7.64 18.64
CA MET A 104 10.52 6.79 18.98
C MET A 104 10.86 5.75 20.06
N PHE A 105 12.09 5.23 20.01
CA PHE A 105 12.63 4.30 20.99
C PHE A 105 12.72 4.91 22.39
N GLN A 106 13.28 6.12 22.51
CA GLN A 106 13.39 6.82 23.78
C GLN A 106 12.00 7.15 24.36
N ARG A 107 11.03 7.49 23.51
CA ARG A 107 9.65 7.76 23.94
C ARG A 107 8.92 6.50 24.39
N ALA A 108 9.19 5.35 23.77
CA ALA A 108 8.64 4.07 24.22
C ALA A 108 9.13 3.74 25.63
N ILE A 109 10.43 3.94 25.91
CA ILE A 109 11.00 3.77 27.26
C ILE A 109 10.33 4.72 28.27
N ASP A 110 10.19 6.00 27.93
CA ASP A 110 9.56 6.99 28.81
C ASP A 110 8.10 6.64 29.15
N LEU A 111 7.39 5.96 28.24
CA LEU A 111 6.01 5.50 28.41
C LEU A 111 5.89 4.10 29.05
N GLY A 112 6.99 3.38 29.24
CA GLY A 112 6.98 1.97 29.64
C GLY A 112 6.43 1.02 28.56
N LEU A 113 6.44 1.43 27.29
CA LEU A 113 6.07 0.60 26.14
C LEU A 113 7.25 -0.30 25.76
N PRO A 114 7.07 -1.62 25.56
CA PRO A 114 8.17 -2.51 25.20
C PRO A 114 8.91 -2.03 23.94
N ALA A 115 10.24 -1.94 24.01
CA ALA A 115 11.09 -1.54 22.90
C ALA A 115 10.91 -2.44 21.66
N SER A 116 10.66 -3.73 21.88
CA SER A 116 10.33 -4.71 20.84
C SER A 116 9.09 -4.32 20.03
N PHE A 117 8.19 -3.49 20.55
CA PHE A 117 7.04 -3.00 19.79
C PHE A 117 7.42 -1.92 18.77
N VAL A 118 8.41 -1.09 19.08
CA VAL A 118 8.93 -0.10 18.13
C VAL A 118 9.66 -0.79 16.98
N GLU A 119 10.40 -1.86 17.28
CA GLU A 119 11.08 -2.68 16.28
C GLU A 119 10.11 -3.48 15.42
N LEU A 120 9.13 -4.14 16.03
CA LEU A 120 8.13 -4.89 15.28
C LEU A 120 7.30 -3.96 14.37
N ARG A 121 7.03 -2.73 14.81
CA ARG A 121 6.43 -1.69 13.96
C ARG A 121 7.37 -1.27 12.83
N HIS A 122 8.68 -1.14 13.08
CA HIS A 122 9.66 -0.85 12.03
C HIS A 122 9.74 -2.00 11.00
N GLU A 123 9.76 -3.25 11.44
CA GLU A 123 9.71 -4.44 10.59
C GLU A 123 8.43 -4.48 9.75
N ALA A 124 7.27 -4.30 10.39
CA ALA A 124 5.97 -4.29 9.72
C ALA A 124 5.76 -3.13 8.74
N THR A 125 6.51 -2.03 8.87
CA THR A 125 6.40 -0.84 7.99
C THR A 125 7.46 -0.80 6.90
N HIS A 126 8.69 -1.23 7.19
CA HIS A 126 9.86 -1.01 6.32
C HIS A 126 10.51 -2.31 5.83
N ARG A 127 10.07 -3.48 6.31
CA ARG A 127 10.58 -4.80 5.92
C ARG A 127 9.42 -5.69 5.45
N GLU A 128 9.63 -7.00 5.44
CA GLU A 128 8.54 -7.95 5.18
C GLU A 128 7.59 -8.02 6.38
N LEU A 129 6.29 -8.24 6.11
CA LEU A 129 5.30 -8.37 7.17
C LEU A 129 5.74 -9.48 8.15
N PRO A 130 5.62 -9.29 9.48
CA PRO A 130 5.97 -10.34 10.42
C PRO A 130 5.04 -11.56 10.28
N SER A 131 5.46 -12.70 10.84
CA SER A 131 4.64 -13.92 10.79
C SER A 131 3.34 -13.75 11.60
N LEU A 132 2.30 -14.52 11.27
CA LEU A 132 1.04 -14.49 12.03
C LEU A 132 1.24 -14.80 13.52
N VAL A 133 2.17 -15.70 13.84
CA VAL A 133 2.46 -16.07 15.23
C VAL A 133 3.01 -14.87 15.99
N VAL A 134 3.96 -14.14 15.39
CA VAL A 134 4.53 -12.93 15.97
C VAL A 134 3.46 -11.85 16.13
N LEU A 135 2.64 -11.63 15.11
CA LEU A 135 1.60 -10.60 15.10
C LEU A 135 0.48 -10.86 16.11
N ARG A 136 -0.03 -12.10 16.19
CA ARG A 136 -1.04 -12.49 17.19
C ARG A 136 -0.53 -12.28 18.61
N ASN A 137 0.70 -12.70 18.87
CA ASN A 137 1.34 -12.55 20.17
C ASN A 137 1.54 -11.06 20.51
N ALA A 138 2.06 -10.28 19.57
CA ALA A 138 2.27 -8.84 19.76
C ALA A 138 0.96 -8.08 20.00
N THR A 139 -0.11 -8.41 19.29
CA THR A 139 -1.44 -7.83 19.49
C THR A 139 -2.02 -8.18 20.86
N GLN A 140 -1.86 -9.44 21.30
CA GLN A 140 -2.27 -9.85 22.63
C GLN A 140 -1.50 -9.09 23.72
N ARG A 141 -0.16 -9.02 23.62
CA ARG A 141 0.69 -8.22 24.52
C ARG A 141 0.32 -6.72 24.50
N SER A 142 -0.10 -6.20 23.36
CA SER A 142 -0.52 -4.79 23.22
C SER A 142 -1.82 -4.49 23.95
N LEU A 143 -2.81 -5.39 23.89
CA LEU A 143 -4.07 -5.27 24.64
C LEU A 143 -3.83 -5.37 26.16
N GLU A 144 -2.94 -6.26 26.59
CA GLU A 144 -2.52 -6.36 28.00
C GLU A 144 -1.86 -5.07 28.48
N TRP A 145 -0.94 -4.52 27.69
CA TRP A 145 -0.29 -3.25 28.00
C TRP A 145 -1.28 -2.09 28.04
N LEU A 146 -2.22 -2.01 27.09
CA LEU A 146 -3.26 -0.97 27.05
C LEU A 146 -4.17 -1.01 28.27
N TRP A 147 -4.41 -2.21 28.81
CA TRP A 147 -5.14 -2.34 30.06
C TRP A 147 -4.40 -1.66 31.22
N ASP A 148 -3.11 -1.95 31.39
CA ASP A 148 -2.29 -1.39 32.48
C ASP A 148 -2.05 0.10 32.34
N TYR A 149 -1.77 0.52 31.12
CA TYR A 149 -1.49 1.90 30.81
C TYR A 149 -2.71 2.78 31.00
N TYR A 150 -3.92 2.31 30.61
CA TYR A 150 -5.12 3.12 30.53
C TYR A 150 -6.34 2.52 31.27
N TRP A 151 -6.83 1.34 30.88
CA TRP A 151 -8.14 0.83 31.32
C TRP A 151 -8.25 0.46 32.81
N ALA A 152 -7.15 0.11 33.46
CA ALA A 152 -7.12 -0.16 34.89
C ALA A 152 -7.31 1.11 35.74
N LYS A 153 -6.90 2.27 35.19
CA LYS A 153 -6.90 3.56 35.89
C LYS A 153 -8.23 4.31 35.74
N THR A 154 -9.10 3.89 34.82
CA THR A 154 -10.40 4.56 34.57
C THR A 154 -11.39 4.46 35.73
N ASP A 155 -11.16 3.56 36.70
CA ASP A 155 -11.95 3.49 37.94
C ASP A 155 -11.47 4.51 38.99
N SER A 156 -10.19 4.92 38.95
CA SER A 156 -9.56 5.82 39.93
C SER A 156 -9.99 7.28 39.76
N ASP A 157 -10.31 7.70 38.54
CA ASP A 157 -10.74 9.08 38.23
C ASP A 157 -12.11 9.44 38.84
N VAL A 158 -12.93 8.45 39.23
CA VAL A 158 -14.22 8.67 39.90
C VAL A 158 -14.05 9.13 41.36
N ALA A 159 -12.91 8.79 42.00
CA ALA A 159 -12.61 9.21 43.37
C ALA A 159 -12.26 10.72 43.47
N LEU A 160 -11.63 11.28 42.43
CA LEU A 160 -11.29 12.71 42.32
C LEU A 160 -12.53 13.61 42.15
N VAL A 161 -13.60 13.09 41.55
CA VAL A 161 -14.87 13.82 41.34
C VAL A 161 -15.79 13.77 42.57
N SER A 162 -15.58 12.84 43.50
CA SER A 162 -16.47 12.59 44.66
C SER A 162 -15.97 13.13 46.01
N GLY A 163 -14.88 13.90 46.04
CA GLY A 163 -14.48 14.70 47.20
C GLY A 163 -14.05 13.92 48.46
N ARG A 164 -13.71 12.63 48.35
CA ARG A 164 -13.06 11.90 49.46
C ARG A 164 -11.54 12.07 49.39
N PRO A 165 -10.84 12.23 50.53
CA PRO A 165 -9.40 12.43 50.51
C PRO A 165 -8.71 11.18 49.95
N ALA A 166 -7.87 11.39 48.94
CA ALA A 166 -7.03 10.34 48.37
C ALA A 166 -5.98 9.89 49.41
N PRO A 167 -5.72 8.58 49.56
CA PRO A 167 -4.54 8.14 50.30
C PRO A 167 -3.28 8.62 49.56
N ALA A 168 -2.26 9.01 50.32
CA ALA A 168 -1.02 9.55 49.78
C ALA A 168 -0.42 8.62 48.71
N VAL A 169 -0.22 9.16 47.51
CA VAL A 169 0.37 8.45 46.38
C VAL A 169 1.89 8.37 46.59
N SER A 170 2.40 7.17 46.85
CA SER A 170 3.80 6.84 46.60
C SER A 170 4.00 6.51 45.12
N ASN A 171 5.10 7.01 44.54
CA ASN A 171 5.49 6.78 43.15
C ASN A 171 5.94 5.32 42.90
N GLY A 172 5.01 4.37 42.85
CA GLY A 172 5.33 2.95 42.58
C GLY A 172 4.15 2.21 41.97
N ALA A 173 3.97 2.29 40.65
CA ALA A 173 2.91 1.59 39.93
C ALA A 173 3.36 0.23 39.32
N ASP A 174 4.46 -0.36 39.82
CA ASP A 174 4.95 -1.71 39.44
C ASP A 174 5.02 -2.69 40.63
N ASP A 175 4.82 -2.20 41.87
CA ASP A 175 5.21 -2.96 43.08
C ASP A 175 4.13 -3.95 43.58
N GLY A 176 2.87 -3.75 43.21
CA GLY A 176 1.75 -4.55 43.74
C GLY A 176 1.70 -6.00 43.25
N ASN A 177 2.15 -6.26 42.01
CA ASN A 177 2.10 -7.60 41.39
C ASN A 177 3.42 -8.37 41.58
N VAL A 178 4.55 -7.64 41.66
CA VAL A 178 5.89 -8.21 41.88
C VAL A 178 6.01 -8.77 43.30
N GLU A 179 5.52 -8.08 44.32
CA GLU A 179 5.58 -8.59 45.70
C GLU A 179 4.66 -9.80 45.95
N GLU A 180 3.54 -9.90 45.24
CA GLU A 180 2.68 -11.11 45.27
C GLU A 180 3.39 -12.30 44.63
N ILE A 181 3.99 -12.12 43.45
CA ILE A 181 4.81 -13.15 42.77
C ILE A 181 6.01 -13.56 43.65
N LYS A 182 6.72 -12.60 44.24
CA LYS A 182 7.82 -12.86 45.19
C LYS A 182 7.34 -13.59 46.42
N SER A 183 6.15 -13.28 46.95
CA SER A 183 5.56 -13.98 48.11
C SER A 183 5.27 -15.44 47.78
N ILE A 184 4.66 -15.71 46.62
CA ILE A 184 4.36 -17.08 46.17
C ILE A 184 5.66 -17.86 45.91
N LEU A 185 6.65 -17.25 45.24
CA LEU A 185 7.94 -17.88 45.00
C LEU A 185 8.73 -18.12 46.29
N ARG A 186 8.71 -17.19 47.26
CA ARG A 186 9.31 -17.40 48.60
C ARG A 186 8.64 -18.57 49.32
N SER A 187 7.31 -18.62 49.35
CA SER A 187 6.57 -19.76 49.92
C SER A 187 6.87 -21.09 49.23
N ALA A 188 7.07 -21.07 47.91
CA ALA A 188 7.44 -22.24 47.12
C ALA A 188 8.89 -22.73 47.36
N LEU A 189 9.79 -21.80 47.70
CA LEU A 189 11.21 -22.06 47.98
C LEU A 189 11.47 -22.42 49.46
N GLU A 190 10.61 -22.00 50.39
CA GLU A 190 10.76 -22.18 51.84
C GLU A 190 10.33 -23.55 52.38
N HIS A 191 9.70 -24.41 51.58
CA HIS A 191 9.40 -25.80 51.98
C HIS A 191 10.68 -26.67 51.92
N PRO A 192 11.31 -27.03 53.07
CA PRO A 192 12.57 -27.76 53.06
C PRO A 192 12.32 -29.26 53.08
N VAL A 193 12.94 -30.03 52.17
CA VAL A 193 13.29 -31.42 52.48
C VAL A 193 14.70 -31.41 53.05
N GLY A 194 14.79 -31.79 54.32
CA GLY A 194 15.95 -31.63 55.18
C GLY A 194 17.28 -32.12 54.62
N GLN A 195 18.33 -31.36 54.97
CA GLN A 195 19.71 -31.79 54.91
C GLN A 195 19.87 -33.12 55.67
N GLY A 196 20.46 -34.11 55.00
CA GLY A 196 20.73 -35.42 55.56
C GLY A 196 21.67 -36.19 54.64
N ASP A 197 22.92 -36.21 55.09
CA ASP A 197 24.18 -36.88 54.70
C ASP A 197 24.26 -37.83 53.50
N LEU A 198 25.49 -37.91 52.99
CA LEU A 198 25.97 -38.66 51.83
C LEU A 198 25.83 -40.19 52.01
N SER A 199 24.73 -40.79 51.54
CA SER A 199 24.66 -42.18 51.02
C SER A 199 23.28 -42.49 50.39
N GLU A 200 23.26 -43.39 49.39
CA GLU A 200 22.24 -43.63 48.35
C GLU A 200 20.83 -44.11 48.79
N SER A 201 19.75 -43.78 48.03
CA SER A 201 18.58 -44.67 47.78
C SER A 201 17.56 -44.13 46.71
N PRO A 202 16.76 -45.00 46.02
CA PRO A 202 15.78 -44.62 44.98
C PRO A 202 14.57 -43.81 45.48
N ARG A 203 14.35 -43.74 46.80
CA ARG A 203 13.21 -43.02 47.41
C ARG A 203 13.39 -41.49 47.39
N LYS A 204 14.62 -40.97 47.30
CA LYS A 204 14.88 -39.51 47.18
C LYS A 204 14.58 -38.98 45.77
N LYS A 205 14.82 -39.76 44.71
CA LYS A 205 14.51 -39.37 43.30
C LYS A 205 13.01 -39.10 43.11
N ARG A 206 12.17 -39.96 43.70
CA ARG A 206 10.71 -39.84 43.67
C ARG A 206 10.17 -38.62 44.44
N LYS A 207 10.87 -38.18 45.51
CA LYS A 207 10.56 -36.94 46.26
C LYS A 207 11.04 -35.68 45.54
N SER A 208 12.21 -35.73 44.90
CA SER A 208 12.75 -34.66 44.04
C SER A 208 11.84 -34.38 42.84
N ASP A 209 11.36 -35.44 42.17
CA ASP A 209 10.42 -35.32 41.05
C ASP A 209 9.05 -34.76 41.49
N GLN A 210 8.57 -35.13 42.69
CA GLN A 210 7.33 -34.58 43.27
C GLN A 210 7.45 -33.08 43.60
N HIS A 211 8.60 -32.65 44.12
CA HIS A 211 8.86 -31.24 44.43
C HIS A 211 8.99 -30.39 43.15
N SER A 212 9.72 -30.89 42.14
CA SER A 212 9.82 -30.25 40.83
C SER A 212 8.45 -30.12 40.15
N SER A 213 7.59 -31.14 40.25
CA SER A 213 6.23 -31.11 39.71
C SER A 213 5.32 -30.12 40.45
N PHE A 214 5.41 -30.01 41.78
CA PHE A 214 4.62 -29.04 42.56
C PHE A 214 5.05 -27.61 42.27
N PHE A 215 6.36 -27.36 42.23
CA PHE A 215 6.92 -26.05 41.90
C PHE A 215 6.58 -25.62 40.47
N THR A 216 6.67 -26.54 39.51
CA THR A 216 6.25 -26.30 38.12
C THR A 216 4.75 -25.99 38.04
N ALA A 217 3.92 -26.70 38.79
CA ALA A 217 2.48 -26.42 38.88
C ALA A 217 2.19 -25.04 39.48
N GLN A 218 2.98 -24.58 40.45
CA GLN A 218 2.85 -23.22 41.00
C GLN A 218 3.31 -22.14 40.03
N LEU A 219 4.42 -22.34 39.29
CA LEU A 219 4.83 -21.41 38.22
C LEU A 219 3.76 -21.30 37.13
N VAL A 220 3.20 -22.44 36.72
CA VAL A 220 2.08 -22.50 35.78
C VAL A 220 0.83 -21.85 36.37
N ALA A 221 0.56 -22.03 37.67
CA ALA A 221 -0.56 -21.37 38.36
C ALA A 221 -0.39 -19.85 38.46
N ILE A 222 0.83 -19.35 38.70
CA ILE A 222 1.14 -17.91 38.66
C ILE A 222 0.87 -17.35 37.26
N CYS A 223 1.32 -18.05 36.21
CA CYS A 223 1.06 -17.69 34.82
C CYS A 223 -0.44 -17.80 34.44
N LYS A 224 -1.22 -18.65 35.12
CA LYS A 224 -2.68 -18.82 34.95
C LYS A 224 -3.50 -17.76 35.70
N ALA A 225 -3.11 -17.46 36.94
CA ALA A 225 -3.87 -16.65 37.88
C ALA A 225 -3.72 -15.15 37.59
N SER A 226 -2.51 -14.71 37.28
CA SER A 226 -2.32 -13.37 36.75
C SER A 226 -2.47 -13.44 35.23
N ARG A 227 -3.48 -12.77 34.66
CA ARG A 227 -3.59 -12.55 33.19
C ARG A 227 -2.41 -11.72 32.60
N ARG A 228 -1.33 -11.52 33.36
CA ARG A 228 -0.11 -10.73 33.14
C ARG A 228 0.99 -11.40 33.98
N SER A 229 2.25 -11.52 33.66
CA SER A 229 3.12 -10.94 32.66
C SER A 229 4.32 -11.89 32.69
N PRO A 230 4.58 -12.69 31.64
CA PRO A 230 5.75 -13.54 31.59
C PRO A 230 7.07 -12.75 31.80
N HIS A 231 7.06 -11.43 31.55
CA HIS A 231 8.15 -10.51 31.90
C HIS A 231 8.30 -10.29 33.40
N SER A 232 7.21 -10.10 34.15
CA SER A 232 7.29 -9.91 35.61
C SER A 232 7.80 -11.17 36.31
N LEU A 233 7.38 -12.35 35.85
CA LEU A 233 7.93 -13.61 36.34
C LEU A 233 9.40 -13.78 35.96
N SER A 234 9.76 -13.52 34.69
CA SER A 234 11.15 -13.59 34.21
C SER A 234 12.07 -12.62 34.96
N ARG A 235 11.59 -11.40 35.20
CA ARG A 235 12.29 -10.37 35.96
C ARG A 235 12.50 -10.80 37.41
N VAL A 236 11.51 -11.38 38.09
CA VAL A 236 11.70 -11.93 39.44
C VAL A 236 12.67 -13.11 39.44
N LEU A 237 12.61 -14.00 38.44
CA LEU A 237 13.55 -15.13 38.33
C LEU A 237 15.01 -14.66 38.21
N ILE A 238 15.24 -13.52 37.55
CA ILE A 238 16.56 -12.90 37.32
C ILE A 238 16.98 -12.02 38.51
N GLU A 239 16.15 -11.05 38.93
CA GLU A 239 16.45 -10.07 39.99
C GLU A 239 16.67 -10.75 41.35
N ASP A 240 15.81 -11.71 41.73
CA ASP A 240 15.95 -12.41 43.01
C ASP A 240 17.01 -13.53 42.96
N SER A 241 17.70 -13.68 41.81
CA SER A 241 18.74 -14.69 41.56
C SER A 241 18.23 -16.11 41.85
N ILE A 242 17.09 -16.46 41.26
CA ILE A 242 16.45 -17.77 41.43
C ILE A 242 17.08 -18.79 40.48
N ILE A 243 17.27 -18.39 39.21
CA ILE A 243 17.92 -19.22 38.17
C ILE A 243 19.44 -19.03 38.13
N VAL A 244 19.95 -17.99 38.82
CA VAL A 244 21.39 -17.72 38.97
C VAL A 244 21.81 -18.01 40.42
N PRO A 245 22.72 -18.97 40.69
CA PRO A 245 23.13 -19.30 42.05
C PRO A 245 23.74 -18.10 42.81
N LYS A 246 23.26 -17.85 44.03
CA LYS A 246 23.81 -16.81 44.91
C LYS A 246 25.23 -17.18 45.36
N GLY A 247 26.18 -16.25 45.22
CA GLY A 247 27.56 -16.42 45.70
C GLY A 247 28.53 -17.12 44.74
N ARG A 248 28.15 -17.35 43.46
CA ARG A 248 29.06 -17.90 42.46
C ARG A 248 30.24 -16.96 42.15
N LYS A 249 31.36 -17.55 41.78
CA LYS A 249 32.55 -16.87 41.26
C LYS A 249 32.61 -17.00 39.74
N LEU A 250 33.44 -16.15 39.13
CA LEU A 250 33.67 -16.19 37.68
C LEU A 250 34.26 -17.56 37.29
N GLY A 251 33.69 -18.20 36.27
CA GLY A 251 34.10 -19.52 35.77
C GLY A 251 33.47 -20.73 36.46
N ASP A 252 32.59 -20.56 37.46
CA ASP A 252 31.88 -21.69 38.09
C ASP A 252 30.95 -22.40 37.06
N SER A 253 30.71 -23.71 37.17
CA SER A 253 29.74 -24.36 36.27
C SER A 253 28.29 -23.94 36.60
N MET A 254 27.43 -23.90 35.58
CA MET A 254 25.97 -23.70 35.70
C MET A 254 25.17 -25.00 35.54
N ASP A 255 25.82 -26.16 35.37
CA ASP A 255 25.16 -27.44 35.04
C ASP A 255 24.13 -27.87 36.10
N GLU A 256 24.42 -27.65 37.38
CA GLU A 256 23.47 -27.93 38.47
C GLU A 256 22.23 -27.03 38.40
N ALA A 257 22.41 -25.77 37.99
CA ALA A 257 21.31 -24.81 37.80
C ALA A 257 20.49 -25.18 36.55
N PHE A 258 21.13 -25.54 35.44
CA PHE A 258 20.45 -26.02 34.23
C PHE A 258 19.64 -27.28 34.52
N THR A 259 20.26 -28.29 35.15
CA THR A 259 19.58 -29.54 35.52
C THR A 259 18.37 -29.30 36.43
N LYS A 260 18.47 -28.33 37.35
CA LYS A 260 17.38 -27.96 38.25
C LYS A 260 16.24 -27.23 37.54
N TRP A 261 16.54 -26.37 36.57
CA TRP A 261 15.60 -25.39 36.03
C TRP A 261 15.12 -25.66 34.60
N ASP A 262 15.82 -26.45 33.80
CA ASP A 262 15.46 -26.73 32.41
C ASP A 262 14.04 -27.31 32.30
N LYS A 263 13.75 -28.41 33.00
CA LYS A 263 12.45 -29.08 32.89
C LYS A 263 11.27 -28.21 33.40
N PRO A 264 11.37 -27.51 34.56
CA PRO A 264 10.35 -26.54 34.96
C PRO A 264 10.13 -25.42 33.94
N LEU A 265 11.19 -24.78 33.46
CA LEU A 265 11.08 -23.65 32.53
C LEU A 265 10.57 -24.08 31.15
N GLN A 266 10.97 -25.25 30.65
CA GLN A 266 10.44 -25.84 29.42
C GLN A 266 8.96 -26.19 29.54
N THR A 267 8.52 -26.72 30.69
CA THR A 267 7.10 -27.00 30.94
C THR A 267 6.28 -25.73 30.96
N VAL A 268 6.79 -24.67 31.62
CA VAL A 268 6.14 -23.35 31.59
C VAL A 268 6.11 -22.79 30.16
N ALA A 269 7.20 -22.89 29.39
CA ALA A 269 7.25 -22.43 28.01
C ALA A 269 6.31 -23.22 27.07
N ALA A 270 6.08 -24.51 27.33
CA ALA A 270 5.16 -25.33 26.57
C ALA A 270 3.69 -24.96 26.84
N ASP A 271 3.34 -24.72 28.11
CA ASP A 271 1.99 -24.31 28.51
C ASP A 271 1.72 -22.82 28.19
N TYR A 272 2.78 -22.00 28.15
CA TYR A 272 2.76 -20.56 27.92
C TYR A 272 3.81 -20.15 26.87
N PRO A 273 3.48 -20.18 25.56
CA PRO A 273 4.42 -19.88 24.47
C PRO A 273 5.03 -18.47 24.51
N THR A 274 4.43 -17.54 25.24
CA THR A 274 4.92 -16.16 25.46
C THR A 274 6.04 -16.08 26.49
N PHE A 275 6.26 -17.13 27.29
CA PHE A 275 7.23 -17.13 28.39
C PHE A 275 8.67 -17.18 27.93
N LEU A 276 9.03 -18.07 27.00
CA LEU A 276 10.41 -18.19 26.53
C LEU A 276 10.91 -16.92 25.82
N PRO A 277 10.12 -16.25 24.95
CA PRO A 277 10.47 -14.93 24.42
C PRO A 277 10.65 -13.88 25.53
N ALA A 278 9.76 -13.83 26.51
CA ALA A 278 9.89 -12.87 27.62
C ALA A 278 11.15 -13.11 28.46
N LEU A 279 11.45 -14.37 28.80
CA LEU A 279 12.64 -14.73 29.57
C LEU A 279 13.93 -14.36 28.84
N THR A 280 14.02 -14.66 27.56
CA THR A 280 15.20 -14.32 26.74
C THR A 280 15.33 -12.82 26.50
N GLU A 281 14.22 -12.09 26.32
CA GLU A 281 14.21 -10.61 26.26
C GLU A 281 14.75 -10.01 27.58
N GLU A 282 14.29 -10.46 28.75
CA GLU A 282 14.76 -9.97 30.06
C GLU A 282 16.25 -10.30 30.31
N LEU A 283 16.69 -11.52 29.97
CA LEU A 283 18.10 -11.92 30.11
C LEU A 283 19.03 -11.05 29.25
N VAL A 284 18.64 -10.77 27.99
CA VAL A 284 19.40 -9.90 27.09
C VAL A 284 19.37 -8.44 27.54
N ASN A 285 18.24 -7.97 28.07
CA ASN A 285 18.12 -6.62 28.63
C ASN A 285 18.98 -6.41 29.87
N GLU A 286 18.99 -7.39 30.78
CA GLU A 286 19.84 -7.34 31.97
C GLU A 286 21.32 -7.29 31.53
N LEU A 287 21.73 -8.05 30.51
CA LEU A 287 23.09 -7.92 29.97
C LEU A 287 23.37 -6.56 29.33
N ALA A 288 22.44 -6.01 28.56
CA ALA A 288 22.66 -4.80 27.77
C ALA A 288 22.60 -3.51 28.58
N PHE A 289 21.73 -3.45 29.58
CA PHE A 289 21.41 -2.22 30.32
C PHE A 289 21.79 -2.27 31.80
N THR A 290 22.57 -3.26 32.22
CA THR A 290 23.06 -3.33 33.61
C THR A 290 23.84 -2.07 33.98
N ARG A 291 23.55 -1.52 35.17
CA ARG A 291 24.28 -0.36 35.73
C ARG A 291 25.62 -0.75 36.36
N ARG A 292 26.05 -2.00 36.20
CA ARG A 292 27.26 -2.53 36.84
C ARG A 292 28.51 -2.08 36.08
N PRO A 293 29.49 -1.47 36.77
CA PRO A 293 30.61 -0.78 36.12
C PRO A 293 31.66 -1.70 35.48
N ASN A 294 31.62 -3.03 35.70
CA ASN A 294 32.59 -3.99 35.16
C ASN A 294 31.93 -5.31 34.72
N THR A 295 31.14 -5.26 33.65
CA THR A 295 30.36 -6.40 33.14
C THR A 295 31.20 -7.63 32.79
N LYS A 296 32.44 -7.44 32.30
CA LYS A 296 33.35 -8.53 31.92
C LYS A 296 33.72 -9.45 33.09
N ASN A 297 33.92 -8.89 34.28
CA ASN A 297 34.36 -9.64 35.46
C ASN A 297 33.21 -9.85 36.48
N ASP A 298 31.96 -9.66 36.05
CA ASP A 298 30.79 -9.83 36.90
C ASP A 298 30.25 -11.27 36.79
N PRO A 299 30.28 -12.06 37.89
CA PRO A 299 29.83 -13.46 37.88
C PRO A 299 28.35 -13.66 37.52
N GLN A 300 27.52 -12.62 37.67
CA GLN A 300 26.09 -12.67 37.34
C GLN A 300 25.87 -12.38 35.84
N CYS A 301 26.63 -11.45 35.26
CA CYS A 301 26.63 -11.24 33.80
C CYS A 301 27.11 -12.50 33.06
N GLU A 302 28.16 -13.16 33.55
CA GLU A 302 28.60 -14.45 32.99
C GLU A 302 27.51 -15.52 33.07
N ALA A 303 26.83 -15.66 34.21
CA ALA A 303 25.76 -16.64 34.37
C ALA A 303 24.55 -16.38 33.46
N ILE A 304 24.19 -15.11 33.24
CA ILE A 304 23.12 -14.72 32.32
C ILE A 304 23.51 -15.05 30.88
N TYR A 305 24.75 -14.77 30.49
CA TYR A 305 25.28 -15.18 29.18
C TYR A 305 25.24 -16.70 29.01
N MET A 306 25.68 -17.47 30.01
CA MET A 306 25.64 -18.94 29.98
C MET A 306 24.21 -19.48 29.85
N TRP A 307 23.21 -18.86 30.49
CA TRP A 307 21.80 -19.21 30.31
C TRP A 307 21.31 -18.93 28.89
N LEU A 308 21.67 -17.77 28.32
CA LEU A 308 21.32 -17.43 26.94
C LEU A 308 21.98 -18.38 25.94
N ASP A 309 23.26 -18.69 26.11
CA ASP A 309 23.98 -19.65 25.27
C ASP A 309 23.38 -21.05 25.38
N HIS A 310 23.06 -21.51 26.59
CA HIS A 310 22.39 -22.80 26.82
C HIS A 310 21.02 -22.86 26.12
N ILE A 311 20.17 -21.84 26.30
CA ILE A 311 18.86 -21.79 25.63
C ILE A 311 19.01 -21.76 24.10
N LEU A 312 20.03 -21.08 23.57
CA LEU A 312 20.24 -20.86 22.13
C LEU A 312 21.04 -21.95 21.41
N ASN A 313 21.84 -22.76 22.11
CA ASN A 313 22.74 -23.72 21.46
C ASN A 313 22.64 -25.17 21.97
N SER A 314 22.06 -25.43 23.14
CA SER A 314 21.98 -26.79 23.69
C SER A 314 20.95 -27.68 22.98
N ALA A 315 21.10 -29.00 23.09
CA ALA A 315 20.17 -29.97 22.50
C ALA A 315 18.87 -30.04 23.30
N GLU A 316 18.96 -29.80 24.61
CA GLU A 316 17.89 -29.82 25.60
C GLU A 316 16.79 -28.82 25.26
N TRP A 317 17.14 -27.67 24.67
CA TRP A 317 16.20 -26.60 24.30
C TRP A 317 15.76 -26.61 22.83
N SER A 318 16.25 -27.56 22.02
CA SER A 318 16.04 -27.58 20.56
C SER A 318 14.57 -27.55 20.11
N THR A 319 13.69 -28.29 20.78
CA THR A 319 12.25 -28.34 20.47
C THR A 319 11.54 -27.04 20.85
N THR A 320 11.84 -26.49 22.04
CA THR A 320 11.20 -25.28 22.56
C THR A 320 11.69 -24.02 21.84
N ARG A 321 12.96 -24.01 21.39
CA ARG A 321 13.59 -22.90 20.65
C ARG A 321 12.92 -22.56 19.33
N GLN A 322 12.21 -23.51 18.69
CA GLN A 322 11.47 -23.24 17.45
C GLN A 322 10.42 -22.11 17.59
N SER A 323 10.00 -21.81 18.82
CA SER A 323 9.09 -20.71 19.14
C SER A 323 9.76 -19.34 19.31
N LEU A 324 11.09 -19.28 19.31
CA LEU A 324 11.87 -18.09 19.61
C LEU A 324 12.26 -17.33 18.33
N SER A 325 11.91 -16.05 18.25
CA SER A 325 12.42 -15.14 17.21
C SER A 325 13.74 -14.52 17.66
N LEU A 326 14.84 -14.78 16.94
CA LEU A 326 16.16 -14.24 17.26
C LEU A 326 16.37 -12.77 16.85
N GLY A 327 15.36 -12.14 16.24
CA GLY A 327 15.45 -10.77 15.71
C GLY A 327 15.86 -9.74 16.77
N TYR A 328 15.22 -9.77 17.94
CA TYR A 328 15.50 -8.85 19.03
C TYR A 328 16.91 -9.04 19.62
N ILE A 329 17.30 -10.30 19.87
CA ILE A 329 18.62 -10.64 20.43
C ILE A 329 19.73 -10.12 19.51
N ARG A 330 19.56 -10.27 18.18
CA ARG A 330 20.49 -9.74 17.17
C ARG A 330 20.58 -8.21 17.23
N THR A 331 19.44 -7.52 17.29
CA THR A 331 19.41 -6.06 17.35
C THR A 331 20.06 -5.50 18.61
N VAL A 332 19.76 -6.06 19.79
CA VAL A 332 20.36 -5.60 21.05
C VAL A 332 21.87 -5.85 21.04
N CYS A 333 22.30 -7.00 20.52
CA CYS A 333 23.71 -7.26 20.31
C CYS A 333 24.33 -6.19 19.39
N GLU A 334 23.73 -5.88 18.24
CA GLU A 334 24.27 -4.89 17.29
C GLU A 334 24.35 -3.47 17.85
N GLN A 335 23.39 -3.06 18.69
CA GLN A 335 23.26 -1.69 19.21
C GLN A 335 24.03 -1.45 20.51
N SER A 336 24.24 -2.49 21.33
CA SER A 336 24.95 -2.41 22.61
C SER A 336 26.20 -3.28 22.57
N SER A 337 27.36 -2.70 22.87
CA SER A 337 28.62 -3.45 22.95
C SER A 337 29.06 -3.61 24.40
N ASN A 338 29.07 -4.85 24.85
CA ASN A 338 29.81 -5.27 26.02
C ASN A 338 30.39 -6.67 25.75
N TYR A 339 31.36 -7.07 26.58
CA TYR A 339 32.11 -8.31 26.39
C TYR A 339 31.21 -9.54 26.15
N TRP A 340 30.13 -9.69 26.94
CA TRP A 340 29.23 -10.85 26.86
C TRP A 340 28.26 -10.77 25.67
N LEU A 341 27.79 -9.57 25.30
CA LEU A 341 27.00 -9.38 24.08
C LEU A 341 27.80 -9.67 22.81
N ASP A 342 29.10 -9.34 22.79
CA ASP A 342 29.97 -9.66 21.66
C ASP A 342 30.26 -11.17 21.55
N GLN A 343 30.31 -11.89 22.67
CA GLN A 343 30.34 -13.36 22.66
C GLN A 343 29.00 -13.95 22.15
N LEU A 344 27.87 -13.38 22.56
CA LEU A 344 26.53 -13.81 22.14
C LEU A 344 26.31 -13.61 20.63
N LYS A 345 26.86 -12.54 20.02
CA LYS A 345 26.88 -12.34 18.56
C LYS A 345 27.50 -13.49 17.81
N GLY A 346 28.60 -14.05 18.32
CA GLY A 346 29.29 -15.17 17.71
C GLY A 346 28.44 -16.43 17.71
N ALA A 347 27.76 -16.69 18.83
CA ALA A 347 26.88 -17.82 19.03
C ALA A 347 25.67 -17.83 18.05
N VAL A 348 25.02 -16.66 17.87
CA VAL A 348 23.82 -16.50 17.03
C VAL A 348 24.10 -16.62 15.51
N ARG A 349 25.34 -16.45 15.06
CA ARG A 349 25.73 -16.57 13.62
C ARG A 349 25.92 -18.01 13.13
N SER A 350 26.00 -18.98 14.04
CA SER A 350 26.33 -20.38 13.70
C SER A 350 25.15 -21.20 13.14
N GLU A 351 23.92 -20.69 13.21
CA GLU A 351 22.69 -21.37 12.77
C GLU A 351 22.47 -21.34 11.24
N ASP A 352 22.90 -20.27 10.55
CA ASP A 352 22.70 -20.10 9.09
C ASP A 352 23.47 -21.13 8.25
N ASN A 353 24.56 -21.71 8.78
CA ASN A 353 25.39 -22.68 8.06
C ASN A 353 24.87 -24.13 8.09
N ARG A 354 23.77 -24.43 8.80
CA ARG A 354 23.27 -25.82 8.93
C ARG A 354 22.14 -26.18 7.95
N LEU A 355 21.64 -25.21 7.17
CA LEU A 355 20.49 -25.39 6.27
C LEU A 355 20.85 -25.19 4.78
N SER A 356 21.85 -25.90 4.24
CA SER A 356 21.92 -26.25 2.80
C SER A 356 23.11 -27.16 2.44
N PRO A 357 22.85 -28.37 1.89
CA PRO A 357 23.83 -29.05 1.05
C PRO A 357 23.21 -29.55 -0.26
N ILE A 358 23.53 -28.90 -1.39
CA ILE A 358 23.47 -29.55 -2.72
C ILE A 358 24.74 -29.22 -3.50
N ALA A 359 25.45 -30.28 -3.87
CA ALA A 359 26.75 -30.32 -4.51
C ALA A 359 26.74 -29.69 -5.91
N ARG A 360 27.83 -28.99 -6.27
CA ARG A 360 28.13 -28.55 -7.65
C ARG A 360 29.20 -29.48 -8.24
N ASP A 361 28.81 -30.20 -9.27
CA ASP A 361 29.71 -30.94 -10.16
C ASP A 361 30.44 -29.97 -11.10
N LYS A 362 31.71 -30.23 -11.38
CA LYS A 362 32.60 -29.41 -12.21
C LYS A 362 32.97 -30.18 -13.48
N SER A 363 32.66 -29.62 -14.64
CA SER A 363 33.40 -29.96 -15.87
C SER A 363 33.57 -28.75 -16.80
N ASN A 364 34.74 -28.70 -17.43
CA ASN A 364 35.33 -27.59 -18.20
C ASN A 364 34.72 -27.42 -19.61
N ALA A 365 34.56 -26.16 -20.05
CA ALA A 365 34.49 -25.75 -21.47
C ALA A 365 34.93 -24.26 -21.61
N PRO A 366 35.47 -23.83 -22.77
CA PRO A 366 36.34 -22.65 -22.89
C PRO A 366 35.60 -21.30 -23.00
N ALA A 367 36.36 -20.24 -22.75
CA ALA A 367 36.01 -18.82 -22.64
C ALA A 367 34.74 -18.38 -23.39
N ARG A 368 33.71 -18.07 -22.61
CA ARG A 368 32.50 -17.34 -22.99
C ARG A 368 32.48 -16.06 -22.16
N LEU A 369 32.00 -14.97 -22.77
CA LEU A 369 31.56 -13.75 -22.09
C LEU A 369 30.85 -14.15 -20.80
N GLN A 370 31.53 -13.99 -19.65
CA GLN A 370 30.99 -14.39 -18.36
C GLN A 370 30.00 -13.31 -17.92
N LYS A 371 28.87 -13.24 -18.61
CA LYS A 371 27.72 -12.41 -18.25
C LYS A 371 27.09 -12.96 -16.99
N ARG A 372 27.49 -12.40 -15.84
CA ARG A 372 26.66 -12.42 -14.64
C ARG A 372 25.60 -11.32 -14.80
N SER A 373 24.47 -11.65 -15.42
CA SER A 373 23.22 -10.95 -15.11
C SER A 373 22.70 -11.59 -13.83
N GLU A 374 23.21 -11.14 -12.68
CA GLU A 374 22.60 -11.47 -11.40
C GLU A 374 21.59 -10.38 -11.09
N ARG A 375 20.31 -10.75 -10.97
CA ARG A 375 19.30 -9.87 -10.39
C ARG A 375 19.71 -9.64 -8.94
N THR A 376 20.22 -8.45 -8.66
CA THR A 376 20.26 -7.93 -7.31
C THR A 376 18.96 -7.17 -7.10
N GLY A 377 17.97 -7.77 -6.44
CA GLY A 377 16.83 -7.02 -5.92
C GLY A 377 15.42 -7.57 -6.00
N LYS A 378 14.49 -6.95 -5.24
CA LYS A 378 13.06 -7.35 -5.16
C LYS A 378 12.15 -6.68 -6.20
N GLY A 379 12.64 -5.65 -6.92
CA GLY A 379 11.91 -4.92 -7.97
C GLY A 379 11.85 -5.66 -9.33
N ASN A 380 11.20 -5.04 -10.33
CA ASN A 380 11.11 -5.50 -11.71
C ASN A 380 12.08 -4.78 -12.67
N ASN A 381 12.88 -3.82 -12.18
CA ASN A 381 13.96 -3.15 -12.91
C ASN A 381 15.18 -4.06 -13.08
N TYR A 382 15.91 -3.87 -14.17
CA TYR A 382 17.22 -4.46 -14.42
C TYR A 382 18.32 -3.39 -14.38
N ALA A 383 19.36 -3.65 -13.59
CA ALA A 383 20.66 -2.99 -13.72
C ALA A 383 21.64 -3.96 -14.41
N TYR A 384 22.52 -3.44 -15.26
CA TYR A 384 23.43 -4.28 -16.05
C TYR A 384 24.89 -3.92 -15.84
N LEU A 385 25.66 -4.88 -15.34
CA LEU A 385 27.12 -4.78 -15.28
C LEU A 385 27.71 -5.30 -16.60
N VAL A 386 28.37 -4.42 -17.34
CA VAL A 386 29.11 -4.76 -18.56
C VAL A 386 30.60 -4.69 -18.26
N THR A 387 31.35 -5.73 -18.61
CA THR A 387 32.78 -5.83 -18.32
C THR A 387 33.55 -6.29 -19.55
N ASP A 388 34.60 -5.55 -19.91
CA ASP A 388 35.61 -6.00 -20.87
C ASP A 388 36.53 -7.01 -20.18
N GLU A 389 36.48 -8.27 -20.60
CA GLU A 389 37.20 -9.35 -19.89
C GLU A 389 38.72 -9.18 -19.83
N PRO A 390 39.43 -8.70 -20.88
CA PRO A 390 40.87 -8.52 -20.82
C PRO A 390 41.29 -7.40 -19.85
N THR A 391 40.69 -6.21 -19.95
CA THR A 391 41.08 -5.05 -19.15
C THR A 391 40.42 -4.99 -17.77
N LYS A 392 39.35 -5.78 -17.58
CA LYS A 392 38.41 -5.71 -16.45
C LYS A 392 37.66 -4.39 -16.37
N GLU A 393 37.79 -3.48 -17.34
CA GLU A 393 37.04 -2.23 -17.32
C GLU A 393 35.55 -2.50 -17.45
N SER A 394 34.79 -1.93 -16.52
CA SER A 394 33.37 -2.20 -16.38
C SER A 394 32.56 -0.92 -16.29
N VAL A 395 31.34 -0.97 -16.79
CA VAL A 395 30.31 0.06 -16.57
C VAL A 395 29.07 -0.57 -15.96
N ILE A 396 28.38 0.19 -15.12
CA ILE A 396 27.08 -0.21 -14.57
C ILE A 396 25.98 0.63 -15.22
N ILE A 397 25.00 -0.05 -15.83
CA ILE A 397 23.87 0.57 -16.51
C ILE A 397 22.67 0.61 -15.58
N ASP A 398 22.04 1.78 -15.46
CA ASP A 398 20.82 2.05 -14.67
C ASP A 398 20.85 1.55 -13.20
N PRO A 399 21.85 1.92 -12.38
CA PRO A 399 21.96 1.45 -10.98
C PRO A 399 21.03 2.21 -10.02
N ALA A 400 19.71 2.10 -10.22
CA ALA A 400 18.73 2.88 -9.48
C ALA A 400 18.59 2.52 -7.99
N ASN A 401 18.96 1.29 -7.61
CA ASN A 401 18.87 0.80 -6.23
C ASN A 401 20.25 0.39 -5.65
N PRO A 402 21.06 1.36 -5.20
CA PRO A 402 22.40 1.12 -4.66
C PRO A 402 22.47 0.05 -3.56
N PRO A 403 21.53 -0.04 -2.59
CA PRO A 403 21.55 -1.11 -1.58
C PRO A 403 21.56 -2.54 -2.15
N GLU A 404 21.03 -2.75 -3.35
CA GLU A 404 21.02 -4.06 -4.00
C GLU A 404 22.25 -4.25 -4.90
N VAL A 405 22.63 -3.21 -5.64
CA VAL A 405 23.71 -3.28 -6.65
C VAL A 405 25.10 -3.15 -6.02
N ALA A 406 25.29 -2.22 -5.08
CA ALA A 406 26.60 -1.88 -4.53
C ALA A 406 27.31 -3.06 -3.82
N PRO A 407 26.62 -3.92 -3.02
CA PRO A 407 27.28 -5.07 -2.40
C PRO A 407 27.87 -6.07 -3.40
N GLU A 408 27.20 -6.32 -4.53
CA GLU A 408 27.71 -7.23 -5.56
C GLU A 408 28.88 -6.60 -6.33
N LEU A 409 28.81 -5.30 -6.64
CA LEU A 409 29.96 -4.58 -7.23
C LEU A 409 31.16 -4.58 -6.29
N ASP A 410 30.97 -4.34 -4.99
CA ASP A 410 32.03 -4.42 -3.98
C ASP A 410 32.67 -5.80 -3.93
N ALA A 411 31.85 -6.86 -3.98
CA ALA A 411 32.34 -8.23 -4.00
C ALA A 411 33.20 -8.51 -5.24
N GLN A 412 32.79 -8.03 -6.41
CA GLN A 412 33.53 -8.20 -7.67
C GLN A 412 34.81 -7.34 -7.73
N LEU A 413 34.77 -6.11 -7.22
CA LEU A 413 35.95 -5.22 -7.09
C LEU A 413 36.99 -5.85 -6.15
N LYS A 414 36.56 -6.31 -4.96
CA LYS A 414 37.45 -6.97 -3.99
C LYS A 414 38.05 -8.26 -4.55
N ALA A 415 37.30 -8.98 -5.38
CA ALA A 415 37.78 -10.18 -6.06
C ALA A 415 38.70 -9.89 -7.27
N GLY A 416 38.97 -8.62 -7.60
CA GLY A 416 39.77 -8.23 -8.77
C GLY A 416 39.13 -8.62 -10.10
N LYS A 417 37.81 -8.85 -10.13
CA LYS A 417 37.08 -9.29 -11.33
C LYS A 417 36.64 -8.14 -12.22
N ILE A 418 36.51 -6.95 -11.66
CA ILE A 418 36.08 -5.74 -12.35
C ILE A 418 36.91 -4.53 -11.91
N LYS A 419 36.92 -3.52 -12.77
CA LYS A 419 37.41 -2.16 -12.56
C LYS A 419 36.30 -1.23 -13.03
N LEU A 420 35.49 -0.73 -12.09
CA LEU A 420 34.36 0.14 -12.43
C LEU A 420 34.88 1.49 -12.96
N THR A 421 34.49 1.86 -14.17
CA THR A 421 35.00 3.03 -14.90
C THR A 421 33.95 4.11 -15.14
N ALA A 422 32.67 3.76 -15.26
CA ALA A 422 31.58 4.72 -15.44
C ALA A 422 30.23 4.15 -14.98
N ILE A 423 29.31 5.07 -14.68
CA ILE A 423 27.87 4.79 -14.61
C ILE A 423 27.26 5.18 -15.96
N VAL A 424 26.38 4.36 -16.50
CA VAL A 424 25.66 4.63 -17.74
C VAL A 424 24.17 4.67 -17.44
N ASN A 425 23.46 5.69 -17.90
CA ASN A 425 22.01 5.76 -17.78
C ASN A 425 21.34 5.84 -19.14
N THR A 426 20.22 5.14 -19.25
CA THR A 426 19.36 5.18 -20.45
C THR A 426 18.52 6.43 -20.48
N HIS A 427 17.95 6.85 -19.35
CA HIS A 427 17.12 8.06 -19.23
C HIS A 427 17.01 8.55 -17.76
N HIS A 428 16.34 9.69 -17.55
CA HIS A 428 16.34 10.38 -16.26
C HIS A 428 15.39 9.85 -15.19
N HIS A 429 14.45 8.95 -15.51
CA HIS A 429 13.50 8.48 -14.49
C HIS A 429 14.24 7.89 -13.28
N TRP A 430 13.63 8.09 -12.11
CA TRP A 430 14.27 7.79 -10.84
C TRP A 430 14.63 6.31 -10.69
N ASP A 431 13.80 5.42 -11.24
CA ASP A 431 14.03 3.98 -11.26
C ASP A 431 15.14 3.52 -12.25
N HIS A 432 15.86 4.47 -12.85
CA HIS A 432 17.07 4.24 -13.66
C HIS A 432 18.27 5.08 -13.18
N ALA A 433 18.07 6.40 -13.00
CA ALA A 433 19.13 7.35 -12.64
C ALA A 433 19.13 7.77 -11.15
N GLY A 434 18.13 7.35 -10.36
CA GLY A 434 17.92 7.80 -8.98
C GLY A 434 19.06 7.44 -8.02
N GLY A 435 19.74 6.32 -8.28
CA GLY A 435 20.84 5.81 -7.47
C GLY A 435 22.21 6.43 -7.76
N ASN A 436 22.34 7.27 -8.79
CA ASN A 436 23.65 7.78 -9.25
C ASN A 436 24.46 8.46 -8.14
N ASP A 437 23.85 9.36 -7.36
CA ASP A 437 24.54 10.07 -6.28
C ASP A 437 25.10 9.12 -5.22
N ASP A 438 24.33 8.10 -4.86
CA ASP A 438 24.72 7.16 -3.81
C ASP A 438 25.78 6.19 -4.33
N MET A 439 25.70 5.79 -5.60
CA MET A 439 26.78 5.05 -6.27
C MET A 439 28.08 5.88 -6.33
N LEU A 440 28.00 7.18 -6.64
CA LEU A 440 29.16 8.07 -6.63
C LEU A 440 29.74 8.30 -5.23
N LYS A 441 28.89 8.37 -4.20
CA LYS A 441 29.35 8.42 -2.81
C LYS A 441 30.08 7.13 -2.41
N HIS A 442 29.59 5.98 -2.87
CA HIS A 442 30.12 4.66 -2.49
C HIS A 442 31.40 4.29 -3.25
N PHE A 443 31.42 4.48 -4.58
CA PHE A 443 32.53 4.07 -5.46
C PHE A 443 33.49 5.21 -5.83
N GLY A 444 33.19 6.45 -5.43
CA GLY A 444 33.98 7.64 -5.75
C GLY A 444 33.54 8.34 -7.03
N LYS A 445 34.33 9.33 -7.48
CA LYS A 445 34.02 10.12 -8.67
C LYS A 445 34.22 9.29 -9.94
N LEU A 446 33.10 8.81 -10.50
CA LEU A 446 33.02 8.17 -11.80
C LEU A 446 32.32 9.11 -12.78
N PRO A 447 32.68 9.10 -14.08
CA PRO A 447 31.83 9.67 -15.12
C PRO A 447 30.44 9.03 -15.10
N VAL A 448 29.42 9.86 -15.28
CA VAL A 448 28.04 9.44 -15.50
C VAL A 448 27.68 9.79 -16.94
N ILE A 449 27.50 8.75 -17.76
CA ILE A 449 27.21 8.85 -19.19
C ILE A 449 25.71 8.63 -19.38
N GLY A 450 24.97 9.57 -19.94
CA GLY A 450 23.52 9.44 -20.02
C GLY A 450 22.81 10.56 -20.76
N GLY A 451 21.48 10.45 -20.76
CA GLY A 451 20.60 11.53 -21.18
C GLY A 451 20.89 12.81 -20.41
N LYS A 452 20.68 13.97 -21.07
CA LYS A 452 21.01 15.29 -20.51
C LYS A 452 20.32 15.62 -19.18
N ASN A 453 19.20 14.96 -18.89
CA ASN A 453 18.42 15.19 -17.67
C ASN A 453 18.72 14.14 -16.59
N CYS A 454 19.57 13.14 -16.87
CA CYS A 454 19.97 12.15 -15.87
C CYS A 454 20.67 12.80 -14.69
N LYS A 455 20.34 12.32 -13.49
CA LYS A 455 20.91 12.82 -12.24
C LYS A 455 22.44 12.66 -12.25
N SER A 456 23.16 13.72 -11.91
CA SER A 456 24.64 13.72 -11.85
C SER A 456 25.36 13.34 -13.15
N VAL A 457 24.67 13.46 -14.31
CA VAL A 457 25.27 13.24 -15.63
C VAL A 457 26.45 14.18 -15.87
N THR A 458 27.56 13.63 -16.37
CA THR A 458 28.78 14.37 -16.71
C THR A 458 29.07 14.37 -18.20
N GLN A 459 28.52 13.40 -18.94
CA GLN A 459 28.69 13.27 -20.38
C GLN A 459 27.38 12.82 -21.02
N THR A 460 26.97 13.50 -22.08
CA THR A 460 25.84 13.11 -22.92
C THR A 460 26.33 12.87 -24.34
N PRO A 461 26.48 11.61 -24.77
CA PRO A 461 26.94 11.30 -26.12
C PRO A 461 25.89 11.72 -27.15
N ALA A 462 26.33 12.21 -28.30
CA ALA A 462 25.44 12.54 -29.42
C ALA A 462 24.83 11.27 -30.05
N HIS A 463 23.71 11.42 -30.77
CA HIS A 463 23.15 10.31 -31.53
C HIS A 463 24.17 9.78 -32.56
N GLY A 464 24.45 8.49 -32.52
CA GLY A 464 25.42 7.81 -33.37
C GLY A 464 26.87 7.91 -32.88
N GLU A 465 27.14 8.66 -31.81
CA GLU A 465 28.49 8.76 -31.22
C GLU A 465 28.95 7.40 -30.69
N THR A 466 30.24 7.12 -30.91
CA THR A 466 30.85 5.86 -30.49
C THR A 466 31.96 6.08 -29.48
N PHE A 467 32.02 5.23 -28.47
CA PHE A 467 33.09 5.17 -27.48
C PHE A 467 33.42 3.70 -27.15
N LYS A 468 34.40 3.47 -26.28
CA LYS A 468 34.82 2.11 -25.88
C LYS A 468 34.71 1.90 -24.38
N ILE A 469 34.51 0.64 -24.00
CA ILE A 469 34.71 0.14 -22.63
C ILE A 469 35.87 -0.87 -22.72
N GLY A 470 36.98 -0.58 -22.05
CA GLY A 470 38.19 -1.38 -22.21
C GLY A 470 38.72 -1.37 -23.65
N GLU A 471 39.29 -2.50 -24.08
CA GLU A 471 39.93 -2.59 -25.39
C GLU A 471 38.97 -3.04 -26.50
N ARG A 472 38.03 -3.95 -26.17
CA ARG A 472 37.25 -4.70 -27.16
C ARG A 472 35.83 -4.20 -27.36
N ILE A 473 35.17 -3.70 -26.31
CA ILE A 473 33.75 -3.37 -26.38
C ILE A 473 33.58 -2.00 -27.02
N SER A 474 33.04 -1.95 -28.24
CA SER A 474 32.61 -0.71 -28.87
C SER A 474 31.16 -0.41 -28.50
N VAL A 475 30.87 0.82 -28.08
CA VAL A 475 29.54 1.31 -27.73
C VAL A 475 29.13 2.38 -28.73
N LYS A 476 27.88 2.31 -29.21
CA LYS A 476 27.24 3.34 -30.03
C LYS A 476 25.99 3.84 -29.30
N ALA A 477 25.91 5.14 -29.04
CA ALA A 477 24.75 5.79 -28.45
C ALA A 477 23.66 6.03 -29.50
N LEU A 478 22.43 5.60 -29.23
CA LEU A 478 21.29 5.73 -30.13
C LEU A 478 20.19 6.50 -29.40
N HIS A 479 20.03 7.78 -29.71
CA HIS A 479 18.94 8.57 -29.14
C HIS A 479 17.59 8.04 -29.63
N THR A 480 16.69 7.77 -28.69
CA THR A 480 15.36 7.20 -28.91
C THR A 480 14.31 8.00 -28.12
N PRO A 481 14.15 9.30 -28.40
CA PRO A 481 13.20 10.14 -27.67
C PRO A 481 11.79 9.61 -27.87
N CYS A 482 11.07 9.37 -26.78
CA CYS A 482 9.61 9.18 -26.75
C CYS A 482 9.15 8.91 -25.32
N HIS A 483 9.67 7.84 -24.71
CA HIS A 483 9.38 7.52 -23.32
C HIS A 483 9.80 8.68 -22.40
N THR A 484 11.03 9.13 -22.59
CA THR A 484 11.48 10.47 -22.23
C THR A 484 12.16 11.11 -23.43
N GLN A 485 12.27 12.44 -23.43
CA GLN A 485 12.97 13.19 -24.49
C GLN A 485 14.49 13.02 -24.43
N ASP A 486 15.04 12.53 -23.31
CA ASP A 486 16.47 12.29 -23.12
C ASP A 486 16.85 10.80 -23.19
N SER A 487 15.95 9.93 -23.67
CA SER A 487 16.18 8.49 -23.79
C SER A 487 17.29 8.15 -24.80
N ILE A 488 18.26 7.34 -24.35
CA ILE A 488 19.38 6.82 -25.14
C ILE A 488 19.46 5.30 -24.97
N CYS A 489 19.42 4.58 -26.09
CA CYS A 489 19.78 3.16 -26.15
C CYS A 489 21.28 2.99 -26.43
N TYR A 490 21.92 1.98 -25.83
CA TYR A 490 23.35 1.72 -26.05
C TYR A 490 23.54 0.40 -26.77
N TYR A 491 23.91 0.48 -28.05
CA TYR A 491 24.30 -0.67 -28.84
C TYR A 491 25.78 -0.99 -28.58
N MET A 492 26.09 -2.22 -28.19
CA MET A 492 27.46 -2.64 -27.87
C MET A 492 27.86 -3.87 -28.68
N GLN A 493 29.11 -3.89 -29.10
CA GLN A 493 29.69 -5.00 -29.85
C GLN A 493 31.03 -5.44 -29.24
N ASP A 494 31.23 -6.75 -29.19
CA ASP A 494 32.51 -7.38 -28.87
C ASP A 494 32.72 -8.56 -29.83
N GLY A 495 33.56 -8.35 -30.85
CA GLY A 495 33.70 -9.28 -31.97
C GLY A 495 32.36 -9.48 -32.68
N ASP A 496 31.92 -10.75 -32.77
CA ASP A 496 30.65 -11.11 -33.41
C ASP A 496 29.44 -10.93 -32.49
N GLU A 497 29.63 -10.80 -31.17
CA GLU A 497 28.53 -10.62 -30.22
C GLU A 497 28.02 -9.18 -30.22
N LYS A 498 26.69 -9.04 -30.31
CA LYS A 498 25.99 -7.75 -30.42
C LYS A 498 24.88 -7.69 -29.39
N VAL A 499 24.79 -6.59 -28.66
CA VAL A 499 23.74 -6.35 -27.67
C VAL A 499 23.22 -4.92 -27.77
N VAL A 500 22.01 -4.69 -27.30
CA VAL A 500 21.48 -3.34 -27.11
C VAL A 500 20.79 -3.21 -25.76
N PHE A 501 21.19 -2.19 -25.00
CA PHE A 501 20.52 -1.79 -23.76
C PHE A 501 19.50 -0.72 -24.09
N THR A 502 18.22 -1.02 -23.91
CA THR A 502 17.12 -0.23 -24.48
C THR A 502 16.37 0.62 -23.47
N GLY A 503 16.70 0.50 -22.18
CA GLY A 503 15.97 1.14 -21.10
C GLY A 503 14.48 0.89 -21.27
N ASP A 504 13.71 1.98 -21.26
CA ASP A 504 12.26 1.94 -21.39
C ASP A 504 11.79 2.29 -22.81
N THR A 505 12.67 2.26 -23.82
CA THR A 505 12.25 2.42 -25.23
C THR A 505 11.62 1.14 -25.77
N LEU A 506 12.38 0.03 -25.74
CA LEU A 506 11.97 -1.29 -26.23
C LEU A 506 12.01 -2.29 -25.09
N PHE A 507 10.89 -2.99 -24.87
CA PHE A 507 10.78 -4.16 -24.00
C PHE A 507 10.63 -5.42 -24.83
N ILE A 508 10.86 -6.60 -24.24
CA ILE A 508 10.52 -7.85 -24.93
C ILE A 508 9.01 -7.87 -25.19
N ALA A 509 8.62 -7.94 -26.45
CA ALA A 509 7.24 -7.86 -26.96
C ALA A 509 6.46 -6.58 -26.55
N GLY A 510 7.13 -5.49 -26.20
CA GLY A 510 6.48 -4.23 -25.83
C GLY A 510 7.32 -3.00 -26.12
N CYS A 511 6.83 -1.84 -25.71
CA CYS A 511 7.57 -0.57 -25.76
C CYS A 511 7.22 0.31 -24.55
N GLY A 512 8.01 1.36 -24.33
CA GLY A 512 7.74 2.36 -23.30
C GLY A 512 6.42 3.08 -23.48
N ARG A 513 5.82 3.54 -22.38
CA ARG A 513 4.74 4.53 -22.46
C ARG A 513 5.30 5.87 -22.91
N PHE A 514 4.54 6.64 -23.69
CA PHE A 514 5.00 7.89 -24.30
C PHE A 514 4.77 9.05 -23.33
N PHE A 515 5.51 9.12 -22.23
CA PHE A 515 5.28 10.16 -21.21
C PHE A 515 5.62 11.56 -21.72
N GLU A 516 6.70 11.68 -22.50
CA GLU A 516 7.20 12.97 -22.98
C GLU A 516 7.20 13.07 -24.51
N GLY A 517 6.63 12.08 -25.20
CA GLY A 517 6.68 11.99 -26.65
C GLY A 517 5.42 11.44 -27.28
N ASN A 518 5.51 11.07 -28.55
CA ASN A 518 4.37 10.68 -29.36
C ASN A 518 4.62 9.41 -30.19
N ALA A 519 3.58 8.94 -30.88
CA ALA A 519 3.65 7.74 -31.70
C ALA A 519 4.63 7.83 -32.87
N GLN A 520 4.85 9.03 -33.44
CA GLN A 520 5.80 9.23 -34.53
C GLN A 520 7.23 9.05 -34.03
N GLU A 521 7.51 9.60 -32.84
CA GLU A 521 8.78 9.44 -32.15
C GLU A 521 9.02 7.97 -31.76
N MET A 522 8.03 7.27 -31.19
CA MET A 522 8.20 5.84 -30.88
C MET A 522 8.36 5.00 -32.15
N HIS A 523 7.61 5.29 -33.21
CA HIS A 523 7.76 4.61 -34.49
C HIS A 523 9.20 4.73 -34.99
N LYS A 524 9.74 5.95 -35.01
CA LYS A 524 11.12 6.22 -35.39
C LYS A 524 12.13 5.54 -34.47
N ALA A 525 11.89 5.51 -33.16
CA ALA A 525 12.76 4.83 -32.21
C ALA A 525 12.80 3.31 -32.46
N LEU A 526 11.64 2.66 -32.59
CA LEU A 526 11.55 1.21 -32.74
C LEU A 526 11.84 0.74 -34.18
N ASN A 527 11.10 1.28 -35.15
CA ASN A 527 11.02 0.75 -36.51
C ASN A 527 12.04 1.36 -37.49
N GLU A 528 12.67 2.48 -37.13
CA GLU A 528 13.77 3.05 -37.92
C GLU A 528 15.11 2.88 -37.19
N THR A 529 15.19 3.31 -35.93
CA THR A 529 16.47 3.35 -35.20
C THR A 529 16.88 1.97 -34.71
N LEU A 530 16.08 1.33 -33.85
CA LEU A 530 16.42 0.02 -33.27
C LEU A 530 16.28 -1.13 -34.29
N ALA A 531 15.27 -1.07 -35.17
CA ALA A 531 15.10 -2.05 -36.24
C ALA A 531 16.23 -2.01 -37.29
N SER A 532 17.00 -0.92 -37.40
CA SER A 532 18.19 -0.88 -38.27
C SER A 532 19.39 -1.67 -37.73
N LEU A 533 19.35 -2.10 -36.46
CA LEU A 533 20.39 -2.93 -35.88
C LEU A 533 20.37 -4.35 -36.48
N PRO A 534 21.52 -5.06 -36.48
CA PRO A 534 21.59 -6.45 -36.93
C PRO A 534 20.61 -7.35 -36.18
N ASP A 535 19.94 -8.25 -36.91
CA ASP A 535 18.88 -9.11 -36.34
C ASP A 535 19.36 -9.98 -35.19
N ASP A 536 20.64 -10.38 -35.16
CA ASP A 536 21.24 -11.18 -34.09
C ASP A 536 21.58 -10.39 -32.82
N THR A 537 21.26 -9.09 -32.78
CA THR A 537 21.51 -8.21 -31.62
C THR A 537 20.59 -8.57 -30.46
N LYS A 538 21.15 -9.04 -29.33
CA LYS A 538 20.38 -9.40 -28.13
C LYS A 538 19.86 -8.15 -27.40
N VAL A 539 18.61 -8.18 -26.96
CA VAL A 539 17.92 -7.05 -26.31
C VAL A 539 17.99 -7.16 -24.78
N TYR A 540 18.41 -6.08 -24.12
CA TYR A 540 18.47 -5.93 -22.66
C TYR A 540 17.63 -4.72 -22.22
N PRO A 541 16.35 -4.94 -21.84
CA PRO A 541 15.42 -3.87 -21.49
C PRO A 541 15.57 -3.37 -20.06
N GLY A 542 14.94 -2.25 -19.72
CA GLY A 542 14.91 -1.68 -18.37
C GLY A 542 14.12 -2.49 -17.34
N HIS A 543 13.11 -3.26 -17.79
CA HIS A 543 12.15 -3.96 -16.91
C HIS A 543 11.79 -5.35 -17.41
N GLU A 544 11.38 -6.22 -16.48
CA GLU A 544 10.79 -7.53 -16.78
C GLU A 544 9.26 -7.44 -16.97
N TYR A 545 8.80 -6.89 -18.10
CA TYR A 545 7.39 -6.80 -18.48
C TYR A 545 6.92 -7.87 -19.47
N THR A 546 7.75 -8.85 -19.78
CA THR A 546 7.53 -9.77 -20.91
C THR A 546 6.22 -10.52 -20.82
N LYS A 547 5.84 -11.02 -19.64
CA LYS A 547 4.56 -11.75 -19.45
C LYS A 547 3.33 -10.88 -19.73
N SER A 548 3.33 -9.63 -19.28
CA SER A 548 2.21 -8.71 -19.58
C SER A 548 2.18 -8.29 -21.04
N ASN A 549 3.37 -8.07 -21.62
CA ASN A 549 3.52 -7.68 -23.02
C ASN A 549 3.05 -8.78 -23.98
N VAL A 550 3.40 -10.04 -23.69
CA VAL A 550 2.92 -11.21 -24.44
C VAL A 550 1.40 -11.31 -24.44
N LYS A 551 0.75 -11.11 -23.28
CA LYS A 551 -0.71 -11.14 -23.19
C LYS A 551 -1.35 -10.13 -24.14
N PHE A 552 -0.79 -8.92 -24.19
CA PHE A 552 -1.24 -7.89 -25.12
C PHE A 552 -0.98 -8.30 -26.59
N CYS A 553 0.23 -8.76 -26.89
CA CYS A 553 0.56 -9.23 -28.25
C CYS A 553 -0.39 -10.33 -28.72
N LEU A 554 -0.74 -11.29 -27.87
CA LEU A 554 -1.70 -12.35 -28.17
C LEU A 554 -3.11 -11.82 -28.45
N ALA A 555 -3.56 -10.77 -27.78
CA ALA A 555 -4.85 -10.15 -28.08
C ALA A 555 -4.91 -9.52 -29.50
N VAL A 556 -3.74 -9.11 -30.01
CA VAL A 556 -3.60 -8.49 -31.34
C VAL A 556 -3.31 -9.52 -32.43
N SER A 557 -2.28 -10.34 -32.26
CA SER A 557 -1.83 -11.37 -33.21
C SER A 557 -1.53 -12.69 -32.49
N GLN A 558 -1.97 -13.78 -33.09
CA GLN A 558 -1.79 -15.14 -32.58
C GLN A 558 -0.70 -15.89 -33.37
N SER A 559 0.28 -15.16 -33.91
CA SER A 559 1.38 -15.71 -34.72
C SER A 559 2.28 -16.67 -33.92
N GLU A 560 2.90 -17.62 -34.62
CA GLU A 560 3.80 -18.62 -34.01
C GLU A 560 4.96 -18.02 -33.19
N PRO A 561 5.63 -16.93 -33.63
CA PRO A 561 6.65 -16.26 -32.81
C PRO A 561 6.12 -15.77 -31.45
N ILE A 562 4.89 -15.24 -31.38
CA ILE A 562 4.28 -14.76 -30.13
C ILE A 562 3.98 -15.94 -29.20
N ARG A 563 3.47 -17.07 -29.72
CA ARG A 563 3.22 -18.28 -28.91
C ARG A 563 4.51 -18.89 -28.37
N LYS A 564 5.58 -18.91 -29.17
CA LYS A 564 6.91 -19.36 -28.71
C LYS A 564 7.44 -18.49 -27.58
N LEU A 565 7.26 -17.17 -27.69
CA LEU A 565 7.62 -16.27 -26.60
C LEU A 565 6.75 -16.51 -25.35
N GLU A 566 5.44 -16.73 -25.51
CA GLU A 566 4.55 -17.07 -24.39
C GLU A 566 5.01 -18.32 -23.63
N ALA A 567 5.28 -19.40 -24.37
CA ALA A 567 5.77 -20.65 -23.80
C ALA A 567 7.08 -20.43 -23.03
N TYR A 568 8.02 -19.65 -23.61
CA TYR A 568 9.28 -19.33 -22.96
C TYR A 568 9.08 -18.49 -21.69
N ALA A 569 8.28 -17.42 -21.77
CA ALA A 569 8.01 -16.51 -20.65
C ALA A 569 7.30 -17.23 -19.50
N ASN A 570 6.45 -18.22 -19.77
CA ASN A 570 5.80 -19.01 -18.72
C ASN A 570 6.77 -19.92 -17.96
N GLN A 571 7.83 -20.40 -18.62
CA GLN A 571 8.83 -21.30 -18.04
C GLN A 571 9.99 -20.58 -17.35
N HIS A 572 10.21 -19.29 -17.65
CA HIS A 572 11.36 -18.54 -17.16
C HIS A 572 10.92 -17.28 -16.39
N GLN A 573 11.59 -17.00 -15.28
CA GLN A 573 11.34 -15.77 -14.52
C GLN A 573 11.96 -14.53 -15.18
N GLN A 574 12.92 -14.73 -16.08
CA GLN A 574 13.79 -13.72 -16.65
C GLN A 574 13.96 -13.96 -18.15
N THR A 575 13.90 -12.90 -18.94
CA THR A 575 13.88 -12.98 -20.41
C THR A 575 14.90 -12.08 -21.10
N GLN A 576 15.53 -11.17 -20.36
CA GLN A 576 16.54 -10.25 -20.85
C GLN A 576 17.73 -11.00 -21.47
N GLY A 577 18.22 -10.51 -22.61
CA GLY A 577 19.34 -11.10 -23.33
C GLY A 577 19.06 -12.44 -24.02
N LYS A 578 17.83 -12.96 -23.94
CA LYS A 578 17.41 -14.18 -24.64
C LYS A 578 16.98 -13.90 -26.08
N PHE A 579 16.21 -12.84 -26.27
CA PHE A 579 15.61 -12.46 -27.56
C PHE A 579 16.43 -11.38 -28.22
N THR A 580 16.30 -11.32 -29.54
CA THR A 580 17.07 -10.45 -30.41
C THR A 580 16.20 -9.42 -31.11
N ILE A 581 16.81 -8.39 -31.72
CA ILE A 581 16.08 -7.43 -32.57
C ILE A 581 15.34 -8.14 -33.71
N GLY A 582 15.91 -9.21 -34.27
CA GLY A 582 15.26 -10.06 -35.26
C GLY A 582 14.02 -10.77 -34.70
N ASP A 583 14.10 -11.29 -33.47
CA ASP A 583 12.93 -11.86 -32.79
C ASP A 583 11.85 -10.79 -32.56
N GLU A 584 12.23 -9.61 -32.04
CA GLU A 584 11.32 -8.50 -31.76
C GLU A 584 10.51 -8.09 -32.99
N LYS A 585 11.14 -8.02 -34.17
CA LYS A 585 10.45 -7.76 -35.45
C LYS A 585 9.38 -8.82 -35.79
N LEU A 586 9.43 -10.02 -35.22
CA LEU A 586 8.49 -11.12 -35.49
C LEU A 586 7.35 -11.24 -34.46
N HIS A 587 7.61 -10.95 -33.18
CA HIS A 587 6.62 -11.11 -32.10
C HIS A 587 6.17 -9.81 -31.41
N ASN A 588 6.88 -8.70 -31.57
CA ASN A 588 6.51 -7.43 -30.96
C ASN A 588 5.57 -6.65 -31.87
N VAL A 589 4.31 -6.52 -31.48
CA VAL A 589 3.28 -5.88 -32.31
C VAL A 589 3.59 -4.39 -32.60
N PHE A 590 4.38 -3.72 -31.75
CA PHE A 590 4.82 -2.34 -31.96
C PHE A 590 5.95 -2.22 -33.01
N MET A 591 6.67 -3.31 -33.27
CA MET A 591 7.66 -3.42 -34.36
C MET A 591 7.08 -4.02 -35.65
N ARG A 592 5.79 -4.35 -35.64
CA ARG A 592 5.06 -4.99 -36.75
C ARG A 592 3.95 -4.12 -37.31
N VAL A 593 3.99 -2.81 -37.09
CA VAL A 593 2.94 -1.89 -37.54
C VAL A 593 2.80 -1.77 -39.07
N ASN A 594 3.81 -2.25 -39.82
CA ASN A 594 3.77 -2.40 -41.27
C ASN A 594 3.22 -3.75 -41.75
N ASP A 595 2.99 -4.69 -40.82
CA ASP A 595 2.49 -6.03 -41.14
C ASP A 595 0.99 -5.97 -41.46
N PRO A 596 0.54 -6.49 -42.63
CA PRO A 596 -0.87 -6.50 -43.01
C PRO A 596 -1.78 -7.13 -41.95
N GLU A 597 -1.29 -8.13 -41.20
CA GLU A 597 -2.04 -8.74 -40.09
C GLU A 597 -2.40 -7.71 -39.02
N ILE A 598 -1.42 -6.88 -38.63
CA ILE A 598 -1.57 -5.87 -37.58
C ILE A 598 -2.44 -4.72 -38.08
N GLN A 599 -2.21 -4.23 -39.30
CA GLN A 599 -3.02 -3.16 -39.90
C GLN A 599 -4.50 -3.55 -40.02
N LYS A 600 -4.78 -4.79 -40.42
CA LYS A 600 -6.16 -5.32 -40.48
C LYS A 600 -6.80 -5.38 -39.09
N LYS A 601 -6.04 -5.77 -38.06
CA LYS A 601 -6.53 -5.86 -36.69
C LYS A 601 -6.79 -4.49 -36.06
N THR A 602 -5.96 -3.49 -36.37
CA THR A 602 -6.08 -2.13 -35.83
C THR A 602 -7.03 -1.24 -36.66
N GLY A 603 -7.35 -1.63 -37.90
CA GLY A 603 -8.12 -0.81 -38.83
C GLY A 603 -7.36 0.42 -39.33
N LYS A 604 -6.02 0.43 -39.20
CA LYS A 604 -5.14 1.54 -39.56
C LYS A 604 -4.11 1.09 -40.58
N SER A 605 -4.04 1.79 -41.71
CA SER A 605 -3.04 1.58 -42.76
C SER A 605 -1.79 2.44 -42.58
N ASP A 606 -1.88 3.55 -41.85
CA ASP A 606 -0.73 4.37 -41.49
C ASP A 606 0.01 3.71 -40.30
N PRO A 607 1.31 3.37 -40.43
CA PRO A 607 2.10 2.74 -39.38
C PRO A 607 2.19 3.56 -38.08
N VAL A 608 2.13 4.90 -38.20
CA VAL A 608 2.15 5.82 -37.06
C VAL A 608 0.81 5.80 -36.32
N GLU A 609 -0.30 5.76 -37.05
CA GLU A 609 -1.63 5.62 -36.45
C GLU A 609 -1.87 4.21 -35.89
N GLY A 610 -1.17 3.21 -36.44
CA GLY A 610 -1.19 1.82 -36.00
C GLY A 610 -0.46 1.55 -34.68
N ILE A 611 0.36 2.48 -34.17
CA ILE A 611 0.95 2.42 -32.82
C ILE A 611 -0.06 2.99 -31.81
N PRO A 612 -0.71 2.16 -30.97
CA PRO A 612 -1.67 2.64 -29.99
C PRO A 612 -0.97 3.52 -28.95
N LYS A 613 -1.47 4.75 -28.72
CA LYS A 613 -0.90 5.69 -27.74
C LYS A 613 -1.09 5.23 -26.27
N ASN A 614 -1.88 4.18 -26.03
CA ASN A 614 -2.08 3.48 -24.77
C ASN A 614 -2.74 2.12 -25.02
N THR A 615 -2.64 1.17 -24.08
CA THR A 615 -3.43 -0.09 -24.07
C THR A 615 -4.96 0.10 -24.02
N ARG A 616 -5.43 1.35 -23.98
CA ARG A 616 -6.84 1.75 -23.92
C ARG A 616 -7.52 1.93 -25.29
N THR A 617 -6.81 1.83 -26.42
CA THR A 617 -7.36 2.18 -27.75
C THR A 617 -7.71 1.00 -28.66
N LEU A 618 -7.62 -0.25 -28.21
CA LEU A 618 -8.17 -1.40 -28.94
C LEU A 618 -9.59 -1.70 -28.46
N ARG A 619 -10.58 -0.96 -28.96
CA ARG A 619 -11.97 -1.43 -28.94
C ARG A 619 -12.12 -2.48 -30.03
N VAL A 620 -12.29 -3.73 -29.63
CA VAL A 620 -12.72 -4.81 -30.54
C VAL A 620 -14.23 -4.65 -30.73
N ASP A 621 -14.65 -4.00 -31.81
CA ASP A 621 -16.04 -4.05 -32.25
C ASP A 621 -16.32 -5.46 -32.81
N SER A 622 -16.88 -6.32 -31.95
CA SER A 622 -17.40 -7.63 -32.35
C SER A 622 -18.90 -7.54 -32.60
N SER A 623 -19.32 -6.82 -33.65
CA SER A 623 -20.66 -6.99 -34.23
C SER A 623 -20.74 -6.37 -35.63
N THR A 624 -20.33 -7.12 -36.65
CA THR A 624 -20.95 -7.07 -37.98
C THR A 624 -20.59 -8.35 -38.73
N SER A 625 -21.43 -9.37 -38.55
CA SER A 625 -21.51 -10.48 -39.50
C SER A 625 -22.21 -9.99 -40.76
N GLU A 626 -21.56 -10.25 -41.90
CA GLU A 626 -22.14 -10.59 -43.21
C GLU A 626 -23.43 -9.88 -43.63
N LEU A 627 -23.34 -8.96 -44.59
CA LEU A 627 -24.23 -8.91 -45.76
C LEU A 627 -23.48 -8.26 -46.93
N GLN A 628 -23.73 -8.82 -48.11
CA GLN A 628 -22.98 -8.68 -49.36
C GLN A 628 -23.17 -7.32 -50.05
N ASP A 629 -22.22 -7.05 -50.95
CA ASP A 629 -22.19 -6.03 -52.02
C ASP A 629 -23.53 -5.39 -52.38
N GLU A 630 -23.61 -4.06 -52.28
CA GLU A 630 -24.23 -3.21 -53.31
C GLU A 630 -23.78 -1.73 -53.14
N GLN A 631 -23.16 -1.21 -54.21
CA GLN A 631 -22.93 0.20 -54.58
C GLN A 631 -22.64 1.25 -53.49
N TYR A 632 -21.36 1.65 -53.45
CA TYR A 632 -20.80 2.76 -52.68
C TYR A 632 -21.27 4.13 -53.20
N ASP A 633 -22.12 4.82 -52.42
CA ASP A 633 -22.50 6.23 -52.56
C ASP A 633 -21.94 7.00 -51.33
N PRO A 634 -21.07 8.04 -51.49
CA PRO A 634 -20.31 8.61 -50.38
C PRO A 634 -21.11 9.51 -49.41
N GLU A 635 -22.41 9.72 -49.59
CA GLU A 635 -23.16 10.77 -48.85
C GLU A 635 -24.12 10.28 -47.75
N LYS A 636 -24.13 8.99 -47.37
CA LYS A 636 -25.01 8.50 -46.27
C LYS A 636 -24.26 7.69 -45.22
N ARG A 637 -23.68 8.37 -44.24
CA ARG A 637 -23.41 7.79 -42.91
C ARG A 637 -24.16 8.61 -41.85
N SER A 638 -25.33 8.11 -41.47
CA SER A 638 -26.19 8.63 -40.40
C SER A 638 -26.54 7.47 -39.47
N THR A 639 -26.44 7.73 -38.17
CA THR A 639 -26.56 6.87 -36.96
C THR A 639 -25.22 6.25 -36.52
N ALA A 640 -24.68 6.47 -35.32
CA ALA A 640 -25.09 7.28 -34.19
C ALA A 640 -23.86 7.67 -33.33
N GLU A 641 -23.31 8.86 -33.55
CA GLU A 641 -22.55 9.67 -32.57
C GLU A 641 -22.52 11.09 -33.14
N VAL A 642 -23.36 11.97 -32.61
CA VAL A 642 -23.52 13.33 -33.16
C VAL A 642 -22.35 14.19 -32.72
N ARG A 643 -21.42 14.44 -33.65
CA ARG A 643 -20.38 15.47 -33.53
C ARG A 643 -21.06 16.84 -33.39
N MET A 644 -21.20 17.35 -32.17
CA MET A 644 -21.58 18.75 -31.93
C MET A 644 -20.48 19.66 -32.47
N LYS A 645 -20.67 20.24 -33.67
CA LYS A 645 -19.85 21.36 -34.16
C LYS A 645 -20.30 22.65 -33.48
N CYS A 646 -19.76 22.92 -32.31
CA CYS A 646 -19.79 24.24 -31.68
C CYS A 646 -18.34 24.74 -31.68
N THR A 647 -17.95 25.54 -32.68
CA THR A 647 -16.60 26.11 -32.78
C THR A 647 -16.36 27.06 -31.59
N LEU A 648 -15.32 26.76 -30.82
CA LEU A 648 -14.82 27.63 -29.75
C LEU A 648 -14.31 28.95 -30.37
N PRO A 649 -14.66 30.12 -29.82
CA PRO A 649 -14.15 31.40 -30.32
C PRO A 649 -12.69 31.69 -29.90
N TRP A 650 -12.01 30.75 -29.24
CA TRP A 650 -10.70 30.93 -28.60
C TRP A 650 -9.64 29.99 -29.20
N LYS A 651 -8.36 30.35 -29.08
CA LYS A 651 -7.26 29.49 -29.55
C LYS A 651 -7.00 28.37 -28.55
N GLU A 652 -6.44 27.24 -28.98
CA GLU A 652 -6.10 26.10 -28.10
C GLU A 652 -5.35 26.46 -26.79
N PRO A 653 -4.39 27.42 -26.76
CA PRO A 653 -3.72 27.84 -25.53
C PRO A 653 -4.67 28.44 -24.49
N ASP A 654 -5.74 29.13 -24.93
CA ASP A 654 -6.71 29.76 -24.04
C ASP A 654 -7.62 28.70 -23.39
N VAL A 655 -7.91 27.61 -24.11
CA VAL A 655 -8.76 26.51 -23.63
C VAL A 655 -8.10 25.78 -22.46
N LEU A 656 -6.82 25.43 -22.60
CA LEU A 656 -6.07 24.72 -21.56
C LEU A 656 -5.96 25.55 -20.28
N HIS A 657 -5.72 26.86 -20.41
CA HIS A 657 -5.67 27.77 -19.27
C HIS A 657 -6.97 27.73 -18.44
N TYR A 658 -8.14 27.83 -19.07
CA TYR A 658 -9.41 27.80 -18.31
C TYR A 658 -9.74 26.42 -17.76
N VAL A 659 -9.29 25.33 -18.40
CA VAL A 659 -9.38 23.99 -17.81
C VAL A 659 -8.54 23.88 -16.54
N GLU A 660 -7.33 24.43 -16.52
CA GLU A 660 -6.49 24.47 -15.32
C GLU A 660 -7.16 25.28 -14.21
N VAL A 661 -7.68 26.47 -14.53
CA VAL A 661 -8.41 27.31 -13.55
C VAL A 661 -9.62 26.57 -12.95
N TYR A 662 -10.34 25.77 -13.74
CA TYR A 662 -11.41 24.91 -13.22
C TYR A 662 -10.89 23.91 -12.19
N PHE A 663 -9.81 23.18 -12.51
CA PHE A 663 -9.25 22.16 -11.61
C PHE A 663 -8.57 22.75 -10.37
N GLU A 664 -8.06 23.98 -10.44
CA GLU A 664 -7.44 24.65 -9.30
C GLU A 664 -8.45 25.28 -8.34
N LYS A 665 -9.52 25.90 -8.87
CA LYS A 665 -10.41 26.73 -8.06
C LYS A 665 -11.78 26.12 -7.78
N PHE A 666 -12.35 25.37 -8.72
CA PHE A 666 -13.71 24.81 -8.57
C PHE A 666 -13.69 23.35 -8.15
N HIS A 667 -12.86 22.52 -8.80
CA HIS A 667 -12.78 21.07 -8.55
C HIS A 667 -12.50 20.68 -7.09
N PRO A 668 -11.66 21.39 -6.31
CA PRO A 668 -11.43 21.04 -4.90
C PRO A 668 -12.69 21.13 -4.02
N VAL A 669 -13.69 21.90 -4.44
CA VAL A 669 -14.98 22.07 -3.74
C VAL A 669 -16.06 21.15 -4.32
N TRP A 670 -15.94 20.81 -5.61
CA TRP A 670 -16.89 19.98 -6.35
C TRP A 670 -16.15 18.91 -7.19
N PRO A 671 -15.61 17.86 -6.54
CA PRO A 671 -14.73 16.90 -7.21
C PRO A 671 -15.54 15.80 -7.92
N PHE A 672 -16.36 16.18 -8.92
CA PHE A 672 -17.19 15.22 -9.66
C PHE A 672 -16.71 14.89 -11.06
N LEU A 673 -15.72 15.64 -11.56
CA LEU A 673 -14.85 15.20 -12.63
C LEU A 673 -13.60 14.57 -12.02
N HIS A 674 -12.97 13.67 -12.74
CA HIS A 674 -11.77 13.04 -12.27
C HIS A 674 -10.56 13.59 -13.02
N ARG A 675 -9.72 14.40 -12.33
CA ARG A 675 -8.64 15.17 -12.97
C ARG A 675 -7.68 14.30 -13.77
N ALA A 676 -7.34 13.12 -13.25
CA ALA A 676 -6.41 12.20 -13.90
C ALA A 676 -6.96 11.52 -15.15
N THR A 677 -8.29 11.51 -15.37
CA THR A 677 -8.91 10.95 -16.58
C THR A 677 -9.46 12.00 -17.52
N PHE A 678 -9.53 13.26 -17.09
CA PHE A 678 -9.99 14.38 -17.90
C PHE A 678 -8.86 14.90 -18.79
N GLU A 679 -8.92 14.59 -20.09
CA GLU A 679 -7.93 15.02 -21.07
C GLU A 679 -8.61 15.94 -22.11
N PRO A 680 -8.33 17.26 -22.10
CA PRO A 680 -9.05 18.23 -22.93
C PRO A 680 -9.13 17.87 -24.42
N SER A 681 -8.09 17.23 -24.95
CA SER A 681 -8.03 16.82 -26.36
C SER A 681 -8.90 15.60 -26.70
N GLN A 682 -9.35 14.85 -25.69
CA GLN A 682 -10.13 13.62 -25.83
C GLN A 682 -11.58 13.76 -25.33
N GLU A 683 -11.90 14.81 -24.58
CA GLU A 683 -13.23 15.00 -24.03
C GLU A 683 -14.28 15.40 -25.09
N PRO A 684 -15.53 14.91 -24.98
CA PRO A 684 -16.62 15.38 -25.80
C PRO A 684 -16.76 16.91 -25.74
N PRO A 685 -17.00 17.60 -26.87
CA PRO A 685 -17.02 19.06 -26.91
C PRO A 685 -17.95 19.71 -25.88
N ILE A 686 -19.07 19.06 -25.56
CA ILE A 686 -20.04 19.55 -24.58
C ILE A 686 -19.43 19.64 -23.17
N LEU A 687 -18.70 18.60 -22.74
CA LEU A 687 -18.08 18.54 -21.43
C LEU A 687 -16.89 19.48 -21.34
N LEU A 688 -16.03 19.48 -22.36
CA LEU A 688 -14.92 20.43 -22.45
C LEU A 688 -15.42 21.89 -22.38
N GLN A 689 -16.48 22.21 -23.12
CA GLN A 689 -17.07 23.56 -23.10
C GLN A 689 -17.69 23.91 -21.75
N SER A 690 -18.34 22.96 -21.07
CA SER A 690 -18.86 23.18 -19.71
C SER A 690 -17.75 23.40 -18.68
N VAL A 691 -16.61 22.72 -18.82
CA VAL A 691 -15.43 22.93 -17.95
C VAL A 691 -14.78 24.27 -18.22
N VAL A 692 -14.58 24.63 -19.49
CA VAL A 692 -14.07 25.95 -19.89
C VAL A 692 -15.00 27.06 -19.42
N MET A 693 -16.32 26.90 -19.55
CA MET A 693 -17.33 27.84 -19.02
C MET A 693 -17.13 28.11 -17.53
N MET A 694 -16.92 27.05 -16.74
CA MET A 694 -16.69 27.19 -15.31
C MET A 694 -15.30 27.82 -15.03
N GLY A 695 -14.27 27.46 -15.78
CA GLY A 695 -12.95 28.06 -15.70
C GLY A 695 -12.95 29.57 -16.01
N LEU A 696 -13.65 29.98 -17.06
CA LEU A 696 -13.88 31.38 -17.42
C LEU A 696 -14.53 32.13 -16.25
N TRP A 697 -15.53 31.54 -15.61
CA TRP A 697 -16.19 32.16 -14.46
C TRP A 697 -15.29 32.31 -13.24
N MET A 698 -14.51 31.26 -12.95
CA MET A 698 -13.57 31.24 -11.83
C MET A 698 -12.31 32.11 -12.03
N SER A 699 -12.10 32.65 -13.23
CA SER A 699 -11.04 33.63 -13.49
C SER A 699 -11.22 34.90 -12.65
N GLY A 700 -12.47 35.33 -12.42
CA GLY A 700 -12.84 36.51 -11.64
C GLY A 700 -12.80 37.82 -12.42
N ASP A 701 -12.47 37.81 -13.71
CA ASP A 701 -12.48 38.97 -14.58
C ASP A 701 -13.90 39.21 -15.15
N GLU A 702 -14.43 40.43 -15.00
CA GLU A 702 -15.81 40.77 -15.38
C GLU A 702 -16.09 40.59 -16.88
N GLU A 703 -15.11 40.90 -17.75
CA GLU A 703 -15.24 40.75 -19.20
C GLU A 703 -15.20 39.26 -19.59
N ILE A 704 -14.35 38.47 -18.94
CA ILE A 704 -14.25 37.01 -19.14
C ILE A 704 -15.49 36.29 -18.58
N GLN A 705 -16.02 36.73 -17.44
CA GLN A 705 -17.25 36.20 -16.84
C GLN A 705 -18.48 36.43 -17.73
N CYS A 706 -18.54 37.56 -18.45
CA CYS A 706 -19.58 37.78 -19.46
C CYS A 706 -19.57 36.71 -20.57
N HIS A 707 -18.38 36.25 -20.96
CA HIS A 707 -18.25 35.16 -21.93
C HIS A 707 -18.70 33.80 -21.37
N ALA A 708 -18.43 33.54 -20.09
CA ALA A 708 -18.93 32.35 -19.40
C ALA A 708 -20.48 32.30 -19.40
N ILE A 709 -21.14 33.44 -19.16
CA ILE A 709 -22.61 33.55 -19.21
C ILE A 709 -23.14 33.24 -20.61
N LYS A 710 -22.56 33.83 -21.65
CA LYS A 710 -22.98 33.57 -23.05
C LYS A 710 -22.80 32.09 -23.42
N LEU A 711 -21.71 31.47 -22.97
CA LEU A 711 -21.45 30.05 -23.19
C LEU A 711 -22.44 29.16 -22.43
N HIS A 712 -22.79 29.53 -21.18
CA HIS A 712 -23.83 28.86 -20.39
C HIS A 712 -25.19 28.88 -21.09
N ASP A 713 -25.64 30.03 -21.57
CA ASP A 713 -26.94 30.16 -22.24
C ASP A 713 -27.00 29.30 -23.51
N LYS A 714 -25.90 29.29 -24.30
CA LYS A 714 -25.77 28.46 -25.51
C LYS A 714 -25.81 26.97 -25.20
N LEU A 715 -25.01 26.52 -24.24
CA LEU A 715 -24.95 25.11 -23.84
C LEU A 715 -26.29 24.65 -23.23
N SER A 716 -26.93 25.49 -22.43
CA SER A 716 -28.23 25.21 -21.82
C SER A 716 -29.32 25.00 -22.87
N SER A 717 -29.37 25.83 -23.92
CA SER A 717 -30.31 25.65 -25.04
C SER A 717 -30.09 24.31 -25.74
N LEU A 718 -28.82 24.00 -26.07
CA LEU A 718 -28.45 22.77 -26.77
C LEU A 718 -28.79 21.51 -25.97
N VAL A 719 -28.51 21.51 -24.66
CA VAL A 719 -28.85 20.41 -23.77
C VAL A 719 -30.36 20.19 -23.71
N TYR A 720 -31.14 21.26 -23.67
CA TYR A 720 -32.59 21.21 -23.59
C TYR A 720 -33.21 20.71 -24.91
N GLU A 721 -32.73 21.18 -26.06
CA GLU A 721 -33.15 20.71 -27.39
C GLU A 721 -32.85 19.22 -27.60
N GLN A 722 -31.78 18.71 -26.99
CA GLN A 722 -31.37 17.31 -27.10
C GLN A 722 -31.90 16.43 -25.96
N ARG A 723 -32.83 16.92 -25.14
CA ARG A 723 -33.39 16.19 -23.99
C ARG A 723 -33.86 14.79 -24.36
N ASP A 724 -34.54 14.64 -25.49
CA ASP A 724 -35.10 13.36 -25.91
C ASP A 724 -34.04 12.33 -26.33
N LYS A 725 -32.77 12.74 -26.50
CA LYS A 725 -31.64 11.85 -26.82
C LYS A 725 -30.93 11.29 -25.60
N TRP A 726 -31.00 11.99 -24.47
CA TRP A 726 -30.30 11.58 -23.24
C TRP A 726 -31.25 11.20 -22.10
N ALA A 727 -32.49 11.70 -22.10
CA ALA A 727 -33.51 11.32 -21.13
C ALA A 727 -34.21 10.02 -21.54
N VAL A 728 -34.57 9.18 -20.57
CA VAL A 728 -35.35 7.95 -20.82
C VAL A 728 -36.82 8.30 -21.02
N ALA A 729 -37.41 7.87 -22.14
CA ALA A 729 -38.84 8.01 -22.42
C ALA A 729 -39.69 7.06 -21.54
N ASN A 730 -40.98 7.37 -21.36
CA ASN A 730 -41.91 6.59 -20.53
C ASN A 730 -42.25 5.16 -21.05
N SER A 731 -41.59 4.65 -22.08
CA SER A 731 -41.84 3.31 -22.64
C SER A 731 -40.88 2.27 -22.05
N GLU A 732 -41.43 1.23 -21.44
CA GLU A 732 -40.77 0.19 -20.62
C GLU A 732 -39.85 -0.81 -21.38
N SER A 733 -39.23 -0.44 -22.50
CA SER A 733 -38.57 -1.44 -23.36
C SER A 733 -37.30 -0.99 -24.08
N GLU A 734 -36.37 -0.33 -23.39
CA GLU A 734 -34.98 -0.22 -23.89
C GLU A 734 -33.98 -0.84 -22.92
N VAL A 735 -33.54 -2.04 -23.30
CA VAL A 735 -32.45 -2.78 -22.69
C VAL A 735 -31.14 -2.02 -22.89
N GLN A 736 -30.62 -1.50 -21.78
CA GLN A 736 -29.19 -1.27 -21.50
C GLN A 736 -28.34 -0.60 -22.59
N SER A 737 -28.65 0.67 -22.88
CA SER A 737 -27.75 1.61 -23.57
C SER A 737 -26.60 2.06 -22.65
N SER A 738 -25.38 2.24 -23.19
CA SER A 738 -24.26 2.90 -22.49
C SER A 738 -24.65 4.27 -21.90
N TRP A 739 -24.14 4.61 -20.72
CA TRP A 739 -24.44 5.91 -20.08
C TRP A 739 -23.61 7.05 -20.70
N PRO A 740 -24.23 8.13 -21.23
CA PRO A 740 -23.53 9.30 -21.75
C PRO A 740 -22.99 10.17 -20.61
N MET A 741 -21.98 9.68 -19.90
CA MET A 741 -21.51 10.26 -18.64
C MET A 741 -21.07 11.72 -18.78
N ALA A 742 -20.32 12.03 -19.85
CA ALA A 742 -19.89 13.40 -20.15
C ALA A 742 -21.05 14.38 -20.31
N THR A 743 -22.16 13.93 -20.93
CA THR A 743 -23.37 14.74 -21.07
C THR A 743 -24.02 15.01 -19.71
N TYR A 744 -24.14 13.98 -18.85
CA TYR A 744 -24.72 14.15 -17.52
C TYR A 744 -23.88 15.06 -16.62
N GLN A 745 -22.55 14.93 -16.66
CA GLN A 745 -21.61 15.83 -15.97
C GLN A 745 -21.73 17.27 -16.48
N SER A 746 -21.87 17.47 -17.80
CA SER A 746 -22.16 18.79 -18.39
C SER A 746 -23.47 19.39 -17.87
N ILE A 747 -24.55 18.62 -17.85
CA ILE A 747 -25.86 19.09 -17.34
C ILE A 747 -25.72 19.54 -15.89
N LEU A 748 -25.02 18.77 -15.06
CA LEU A 748 -24.78 19.12 -13.67
C LEU A 748 -23.93 20.40 -13.52
N LEU A 749 -22.88 20.56 -14.34
CA LEU A 749 -22.08 21.80 -14.38
C LEU A 749 -22.93 23.03 -14.76
N LEU A 750 -23.84 22.89 -15.71
CA LEU A 750 -24.75 23.99 -16.11
C LEU A 750 -25.71 24.38 -14.99
N ILE A 751 -26.20 23.41 -14.21
CA ILE A 751 -27.07 23.66 -13.06
C ILE A 751 -26.27 24.35 -11.94
N VAL A 752 -25.08 23.85 -11.61
CA VAL A 752 -24.22 24.47 -10.59
C VAL A 752 -23.82 25.88 -10.99
N PHE A 753 -23.48 26.10 -12.26
CA PHE A 753 -23.18 27.43 -12.78
C PHE A 753 -24.37 28.39 -12.63
N ALA A 754 -25.59 27.94 -12.91
CA ALA A 754 -26.78 28.76 -12.72
C ALA A 754 -26.95 29.19 -11.25
N CYS A 755 -26.63 28.31 -10.30
CA CYS A 755 -26.62 28.64 -8.87
C CYS A 755 -25.53 29.67 -8.52
N LEU A 756 -24.35 29.58 -9.14
CA LEU A 756 -23.23 30.49 -8.88
C LEU A 756 -23.42 31.87 -9.51
N ARG A 757 -24.03 31.94 -10.69
CA ARG A 757 -24.28 33.19 -11.42
C ARG A 757 -25.27 34.09 -10.67
N ASP A 758 -26.32 33.48 -10.14
CA ASP A 758 -27.43 34.19 -9.52
C ASP A 758 -27.11 34.44 -8.04
N THR A 759 -26.02 35.13 -7.70
CA THR A 759 -25.56 35.37 -6.31
C THR A 759 -26.55 36.18 -5.45
N HIS A 760 -27.67 36.63 -6.02
CA HIS A 760 -28.82 37.21 -5.33
C HIS A 760 -30.00 36.22 -5.18
N SER A 761 -29.80 34.94 -5.50
CA SER A 761 -30.83 33.91 -5.36
C SER A 761 -31.28 33.81 -3.91
N HIS A 762 -32.52 34.24 -3.67
CA HIS A 762 -33.17 34.20 -2.38
C HIS A 762 -33.10 32.77 -1.83
N VAL A 763 -32.36 32.62 -0.74
CA VAL A 763 -32.47 31.46 0.13
C VAL A 763 -33.92 31.44 0.63
N ASP A 764 -34.65 30.37 0.33
CA ASP A 764 -36.03 30.26 0.80
C ASP A 764 -36.09 30.13 2.33
N ILE A 765 -37.28 30.23 2.93
CA ILE A 765 -37.48 30.05 4.39
C ILE A 765 -37.01 28.67 4.91
N ARG A 766 -36.64 27.74 4.03
CA ARG A 766 -36.15 26.39 4.34
C ARG A 766 -34.65 26.23 4.10
N LEU A 767 -33.94 27.34 3.90
CA LEU A 767 -32.49 27.38 3.65
C LEU A 767 -32.05 26.68 2.35
N ALA A 768 -32.94 26.58 1.35
CA ALA A 768 -32.61 26.03 0.03
C ALA A 768 -32.35 27.14 -1.00
N LEU A 769 -31.44 26.87 -1.94
CA LEU A 769 -31.13 27.75 -3.08
C LEU A 769 -32.27 27.70 -4.09
N THR A 770 -32.80 28.86 -4.47
CA THR A 770 -33.81 28.96 -5.54
C THR A 770 -33.11 28.97 -6.89
N ILE A 771 -33.45 28.02 -7.77
CA ILE A 771 -32.87 27.92 -9.12
C ILE A 771 -33.91 28.22 -10.22
N PRO A 772 -33.50 28.66 -11.42
CA PRO A 772 -34.41 28.88 -12.55
C PRO A 772 -35.25 27.64 -12.90
N THR A 773 -36.50 27.83 -13.33
CA THR A 773 -37.43 26.74 -13.67
C THR A 773 -36.88 25.77 -14.71
N SER A 774 -36.14 26.27 -15.70
CA SER A 774 -35.45 25.44 -16.70
C SER A 774 -34.41 24.50 -16.07
N CYS A 775 -33.62 25.00 -15.11
CA CYS A 775 -32.64 24.21 -14.36
C CYS A 775 -33.32 23.20 -13.43
N SER A 776 -34.43 23.59 -12.78
CA SER A 776 -35.26 22.68 -11.97
C SER A 776 -35.81 21.51 -12.79
N ARG A 777 -36.27 21.78 -14.02
CA ARG A 777 -36.71 20.74 -14.97
C ARG A 777 -35.55 19.83 -15.39
N LEU A 778 -34.40 20.39 -15.77
CA LEU A 778 -33.22 19.61 -16.14
C LEU A 778 -32.73 18.72 -14.98
N LEU A 779 -32.68 19.25 -13.76
CA LEU A 779 -32.28 18.50 -12.56
C LEU A 779 -33.25 17.33 -12.29
N THR A 780 -34.55 17.58 -12.42
CA THR A 780 -35.58 16.54 -12.24
C THR A 780 -35.47 15.47 -13.31
N THR A 781 -35.36 15.85 -14.59
CA THR A 781 -35.22 14.91 -15.71
C THR A 781 -33.93 14.10 -15.63
N LEU A 782 -32.80 14.73 -15.28
CA LEU A 782 -31.53 14.05 -15.09
C LEU A 782 -31.62 13.02 -13.95
N THR A 783 -32.22 13.40 -12.82
CA THR A 783 -32.36 12.49 -11.67
C THR A 783 -33.27 11.30 -12.00
N ASP A 784 -34.43 11.54 -12.62
CA ASP A 784 -35.35 10.46 -13.05
C ASP A 784 -34.68 9.52 -14.06
N THR A 785 -33.91 10.08 -15.00
CA THR A 785 -33.14 9.31 -15.99
C THR A 785 -32.11 8.41 -15.30
N CYS A 786 -31.34 8.93 -14.33
CA CYS A 786 -30.34 8.17 -13.59
C CYS A 786 -30.96 7.06 -12.75
N LEU A 787 -32.10 7.33 -12.09
CA LEU A 787 -32.87 6.34 -11.33
C LEU A 787 -33.36 5.20 -12.24
N ARG A 788 -33.98 5.53 -13.37
CA ARG A 788 -34.50 4.53 -14.33
C ARG A 788 -33.39 3.69 -14.97
N LYS A 789 -32.20 4.27 -15.18
CA LYS A 789 -31.02 3.54 -15.67
C LYS A 789 -30.27 2.76 -14.58
N ASN A 790 -30.78 2.71 -13.34
CA ASN A 790 -30.14 2.06 -12.19
C ASN A 790 -28.70 2.54 -11.93
N MET A 791 -28.40 3.81 -12.21
CA MET A 791 -27.03 4.35 -12.09
C MET A 791 -26.52 4.44 -10.65
N PHE A 792 -27.41 4.34 -9.66
CA PHE A 792 -27.06 4.38 -8.24
C PHE A 792 -26.99 3.00 -7.60
N PHE A 793 -27.06 1.93 -8.39
CA PHE A 793 -26.97 0.54 -7.95
C PHE A 793 -25.62 -0.06 -8.36
N TYR A 794 -24.79 -0.42 -7.39
CA TYR A 794 -23.41 -0.83 -7.65
C TYR A 794 -23.26 -1.95 -8.70
N PRO A 795 -24.04 -3.04 -8.68
CA PRO A 795 -23.96 -4.06 -9.72
C PRO A 795 -24.25 -3.52 -11.14
N ALA A 796 -25.16 -2.54 -11.30
CA ALA A 796 -25.40 -1.91 -12.60
C ALA A 796 -24.26 -0.97 -13.02
N ILE A 797 -23.59 -0.32 -12.05
CA ILE A 797 -22.36 0.46 -12.31
C ILE A 797 -21.26 -0.47 -12.80
N LEU A 798 -21.04 -1.60 -12.12
CA LEU A 798 -20.03 -2.59 -12.51
C LEU A 798 -20.29 -3.15 -13.92
N ASP A 799 -21.55 -3.42 -14.26
CA ASP A 799 -21.95 -3.97 -15.55
C ASP A 799 -21.65 -3.04 -16.74
N GLN A 800 -21.55 -1.72 -16.52
CA GLN A 800 -21.10 -0.78 -17.56
C GLN A 800 -19.63 -0.98 -17.96
N PHE A 801 -18.82 -1.56 -17.06
CA PHE A 801 -17.38 -1.67 -17.22
C PHE A 801 -16.90 -3.13 -17.33
N SER A 802 -17.72 -4.12 -16.97
CA SER A 802 -17.43 -5.55 -17.17
C SER A 802 -17.56 -5.96 -18.63
N ARG A 803 -16.55 -5.62 -19.43
CA ARG A 803 -16.30 -6.21 -20.75
C ARG A 803 -14.82 -6.54 -20.82
N ASP A 804 -14.48 -7.75 -21.27
CA ASP A 804 -13.18 -8.46 -21.16
C ASP A 804 -11.94 -7.80 -21.81
N SER A 805 -11.91 -6.47 -21.96
CA SER A 805 -10.91 -5.72 -22.73
C SER A 805 -10.33 -4.49 -22.01
N VAL A 806 -10.82 -4.12 -20.82
CA VAL A 806 -10.38 -2.91 -20.09
C VAL A 806 -9.56 -3.31 -18.85
N PRO A 807 -8.33 -2.79 -18.67
CA PRO A 807 -7.54 -3.04 -17.44
C PRO A 807 -8.31 -2.70 -16.16
N ASP A 808 -8.22 -3.54 -15.14
CA ASP A 808 -8.97 -3.44 -13.87
C ASP A 808 -8.91 -2.03 -13.25
N VAL A 809 -7.75 -1.37 -13.27
CA VAL A 809 -7.60 0.02 -12.77
C VAL A 809 -8.58 1.01 -13.43
N PHE A 810 -8.83 0.86 -14.72
CA PHE A 810 -9.71 1.76 -15.46
C PHE A 810 -11.18 1.44 -15.24
N VAL A 811 -11.49 0.18 -14.96
CA VAL A 811 -12.82 -0.24 -14.45
C VAL A 811 -13.06 0.43 -13.10
N TRP A 812 -12.09 0.36 -12.18
CA TRP A 812 -12.21 0.97 -10.85
C TRP A 812 -12.29 2.49 -10.89
N VAL A 813 -11.46 3.17 -11.69
CA VAL A 813 -11.55 4.63 -11.85
C VAL A 813 -12.90 5.05 -12.46
N GLY A 814 -13.40 4.30 -13.46
CA GLY A 814 -14.71 4.56 -14.05
C GLY A 814 -15.87 4.37 -13.06
N ILE A 815 -15.80 3.33 -12.23
CA ILE A 815 -16.75 3.11 -11.13
C ILE A 815 -16.74 4.31 -10.16
N GLU A 816 -15.56 4.74 -9.72
CA GLU A 816 -15.43 5.87 -8.81
C GLU A 816 -15.88 7.20 -9.45
N GLU A 817 -15.77 7.36 -10.77
CA GLU A 817 -16.28 8.53 -11.50
C GLU A 817 -17.83 8.58 -11.48
N VAL A 818 -18.50 7.45 -11.68
CA VAL A 818 -19.97 7.36 -11.57
C VAL A 818 -20.42 7.67 -10.14
N LYS A 819 -19.74 7.13 -9.13
CA LYS A 819 -20.04 7.41 -7.71
C LYS A 819 -19.90 8.89 -7.38
N ARG A 820 -18.83 9.55 -7.84
CA ARG A 820 -18.61 11.00 -7.67
C ARG A 820 -19.76 11.82 -8.26
N PHE A 821 -20.16 11.49 -9.49
CA PHE A 821 -21.30 12.13 -10.13
C PHE A 821 -22.58 11.96 -9.31
N ALA A 822 -22.86 10.73 -8.83
CA ALA A 822 -24.04 10.43 -8.03
C ALA A 822 -24.08 11.23 -6.71
N LEU A 823 -22.94 11.37 -6.03
CA LEU A 823 -22.82 12.15 -4.80
C LEU A 823 -22.99 13.66 -5.06
N ALA A 824 -22.42 14.18 -6.14
CA ALA A 824 -22.60 15.58 -6.52
C ALA A 824 -24.05 15.89 -6.93
N LEU A 825 -24.70 14.99 -7.66
CA LEU A 825 -26.11 15.10 -8.00
C LEU A 825 -27.00 15.07 -6.73
N TYR A 826 -26.69 14.21 -5.77
CA TYR A 826 -27.34 14.20 -4.45
C TYR A 826 -27.16 15.55 -3.73
N LYS A 827 -25.94 16.09 -3.68
CA LYS A 827 -25.64 17.38 -3.03
C LYS A 827 -26.44 18.51 -3.68
N VAL A 828 -26.42 18.63 -5.01
CA VAL A 828 -27.20 19.65 -5.75
C VAL A 828 -28.71 19.49 -5.52
N GLY A 829 -29.22 18.25 -5.59
CA GLY A 829 -30.64 17.96 -5.36
C GLY A 829 -31.13 18.25 -3.94
N ARG A 830 -30.22 18.28 -2.95
CA ARG A 830 -30.53 18.66 -1.56
C ARG A 830 -30.42 20.16 -1.31
N SER A 831 -29.49 20.82 -1.99
CA SER A 831 -29.23 22.25 -1.85
C SER A 831 -30.23 23.14 -2.61
N CYS A 832 -30.93 22.61 -3.62
CA CYS A 832 -31.86 23.38 -4.46
C CYS A 832 -33.33 23.19 -4.08
N HIS A 833 -34.13 24.26 -4.15
CA HIS A 833 -35.59 24.19 -4.14
C HIS A 833 -36.11 23.78 -5.52
N ILE A 834 -37.02 22.81 -5.56
CA ILE A 834 -37.56 22.24 -6.81
C ILE A 834 -39.06 22.53 -6.87
N GLN A 835 -39.47 23.27 -7.90
CA GLN A 835 -40.88 23.53 -8.15
C GLN A 835 -41.50 22.33 -8.90
N CYS A 836 -42.37 21.57 -8.24
CA CYS A 836 -43.18 20.55 -8.90
C CYS A 836 -44.41 21.19 -9.57
N GLU A 837 -44.49 21.15 -10.89
CA GLU A 837 -45.73 21.49 -11.60
C GLU A 837 -46.76 20.34 -11.44
N ASN A 838 -47.81 20.61 -10.66
CA ASN A 838 -49.18 20.04 -10.70
C ASN A 838 -49.36 18.50 -10.79
N GLY A 839 -49.58 17.87 -9.63
CA GLY A 839 -50.45 16.69 -9.48
C GLY A 839 -51.80 17.08 -8.86
N PRO A 840 -52.88 16.26 -8.99
CA PRO A 840 -54.25 16.69 -8.71
C PRO A 840 -54.44 17.22 -7.28
N ARG A 841 -55.07 18.38 -7.17
CA ARG A 841 -55.55 18.99 -5.91
C ARG A 841 -56.63 18.10 -5.30
N ASN A 842 -56.26 17.08 -4.54
CA ASN A 842 -57.16 16.39 -3.60
C ASN A 842 -56.37 15.56 -2.59
N SER A 843 -55.64 16.24 -1.70
CA SER A 843 -55.23 15.70 -0.41
C SER A 843 -54.67 16.84 0.44
N LEU A 844 -55.47 17.32 1.40
CA LEU A 844 -55.08 18.29 2.42
C LEU A 844 -54.01 17.77 3.40
N HIS A 845 -53.34 16.64 3.10
CA HIS A 845 -52.26 16.06 3.89
C HIS A 845 -50.92 15.95 3.14
N SER A 846 -50.80 16.51 1.93
CA SER A 846 -49.60 16.39 1.09
C SER A 846 -48.71 17.64 1.03
N ALA A 847 -49.08 18.74 1.69
CA ALA A 847 -48.39 20.03 1.56
C ALA A 847 -47.04 20.16 2.31
N ASN A 848 -46.56 19.11 3.00
CA ASN A 848 -45.41 19.24 3.91
C ASN A 848 -44.32 18.15 3.81
N ARG A 849 -44.32 17.30 2.78
CA ARG A 849 -43.21 16.34 2.58
C ARG A 849 -42.25 16.85 1.51
N ARG A 850 -41.02 17.19 1.92
CA ARG A 850 -39.84 17.23 1.02
C ARG A 850 -39.85 15.95 0.19
N ARG A 851 -40.18 15.99 -1.10
CA ARG A 851 -39.70 14.97 -2.01
C ARG A 851 -38.28 15.38 -2.39
N SER A 852 -37.31 14.88 -1.64
CA SER A 852 -35.92 14.88 -2.10
C SER A 852 -35.91 14.16 -3.45
N LEU A 853 -35.39 14.78 -4.53
CA LEU A 853 -35.28 14.11 -5.85
C LEU A 853 -34.47 12.82 -5.76
N LEU A 854 -33.50 12.80 -4.85
CA LEU A 854 -32.66 11.67 -4.53
C LEU A 854 -32.49 11.58 -3.01
N SER A 855 -32.66 10.40 -2.43
CA SER A 855 -32.44 10.13 -1.02
C SER A 855 -31.16 9.32 -0.82
N LEU A 856 -30.63 9.29 0.42
CA LEU A 856 -29.50 8.42 0.73
C LEU A 856 -29.83 6.93 0.56
N ALA A 857 -31.12 6.55 0.61
CA ALA A 857 -31.56 5.17 0.38
C ALA A 857 -31.44 4.75 -1.10
N ASP A 858 -31.40 5.72 -2.01
CA ASP A 858 -31.25 5.46 -3.44
C ASP A 858 -29.77 5.22 -3.82
N LEU A 859 -28.81 5.64 -2.99
CA LEU A 859 -27.38 5.44 -3.18
C LEU A 859 -26.95 4.03 -2.71
N GLN A 860 -27.12 3.04 -3.57
CA GLN A 860 -26.82 1.62 -3.32
C GLN A 860 -25.40 1.25 -3.76
N PHE A 861 -24.43 1.98 -3.21
CA PHE A 861 -23.00 1.73 -3.34
C PHE A 861 -22.30 2.23 -2.06
N ALA A 862 -21.13 1.67 -1.75
CA ALA A 862 -20.29 2.10 -0.64
C ALA A 862 -19.57 3.41 -0.95
N LEU A 863 -19.20 4.13 0.12
CA LEU A 863 -18.32 5.29 0.02
C LEU A 863 -16.96 4.91 -0.61
N PRO A 864 -16.18 5.89 -1.07
CA PRO A 864 -14.91 5.62 -1.72
C PRO A 864 -13.98 4.85 -0.78
N ASP A 865 -13.56 3.67 -1.21
CA ASP A 865 -12.84 2.71 -0.35
C ASP A 865 -11.32 2.97 -0.32
N SER A 866 -10.82 3.82 -1.23
CA SER A 866 -9.39 4.16 -1.36
C SER A 866 -9.17 5.62 -1.76
N ASP A 867 -8.42 6.35 -0.93
CA ASP A 867 -7.91 7.69 -1.23
C ASP A 867 -7.08 7.70 -2.54
N GLU A 868 -6.45 6.58 -2.91
CA GLU A 868 -5.57 6.53 -4.08
C GLU A 868 -6.35 6.58 -5.38
N LEU A 869 -7.48 5.87 -5.50
CA LEU A 869 -8.37 5.95 -6.67
C LEU A 869 -9.30 7.17 -6.58
N TRP A 870 -9.59 7.63 -5.35
CA TRP A 870 -10.39 8.82 -5.12
C TRP A 870 -9.65 10.13 -5.46
N HIS A 871 -8.33 10.16 -5.26
CA HIS A 871 -7.45 11.29 -5.57
C HIS A 871 -6.36 10.92 -6.58
N ALA A 872 -6.68 9.99 -7.48
CA ALA A 872 -5.73 9.48 -8.45
C ALA A 872 -5.07 10.62 -9.24
N THR A 873 -3.76 10.52 -9.37
CA THR A 873 -2.97 11.32 -10.30
C THR A 873 -2.93 10.62 -11.66
N SER A 874 -2.59 11.34 -12.74
CA SER A 874 -2.59 10.80 -14.12
C SER A 874 -1.66 9.59 -14.29
N ASP A 875 -0.66 9.46 -13.43
CA ASP A 875 0.28 8.34 -13.32
C ASP A 875 -0.22 7.19 -12.44
N LEU A 876 -1.41 7.26 -11.81
CA LEU A 876 -1.90 6.20 -10.92
C LEU A 876 -1.96 4.85 -11.65
N ALA A 877 -2.47 4.79 -12.88
CA ALA A 877 -2.47 3.55 -13.68
C ALA A 877 -1.05 3.11 -14.12
N ALA A 878 -0.05 3.97 -14.02
CA ALA A 878 1.37 3.60 -14.18
C ALA A 878 1.94 3.05 -12.87
N ARG A 879 1.65 3.67 -11.73
CA ARG A 879 2.05 3.21 -10.39
C ARG A 879 1.42 1.86 -10.04
N LEU A 880 0.11 1.72 -10.25
CA LEU A 880 -0.66 0.49 -10.02
C LEU A 880 -0.29 -0.65 -10.99
N ALA A 881 0.34 -0.34 -12.13
CA ALA A 881 0.86 -1.34 -13.06
C ALA A 881 2.32 -1.75 -12.76
N LYS A 882 3.06 -0.93 -11.99
CA LYS A 882 4.44 -1.21 -11.52
C LYS A 882 4.44 -2.09 -10.26
N ASP A 883 3.47 -1.90 -9.35
CA ASP A 883 3.28 -2.76 -8.17
C ASP A 883 2.36 -3.95 -8.46
N ARG A 884 2.64 -5.12 -7.88
CA ARG A 884 1.87 -6.39 -7.99
C ARG A 884 0.34 -6.14 -7.96
N PRO A 885 -0.49 -7.00 -8.60
CA PRO A 885 -1.90 -6.73 -8.81
C PRO A 885 -2.55 -6.39 -7.47
N LEU A 886 -2.90 -5.12 -7.29
CA LEU A 886 -3.76 -4.71 -6.23
C LEU A 886 -5.05 -5.48 -6.44
N TYR A 887 -5.28 -6.47 -5.57
CA TYR A 887 -6.64 -6.87 -5.26
C TYR A 887 -7.29 -5.60 -4.72
N TYR A 888 -7.97 -4.87 -5.60
CA TYR A 888 -8.94 -3.88 -5.17
C TYR A 888 -9.93 -4.65 -4.30
N ASP A 889 -9.81 -4.46 -2.99
CA ASP A 889 -10.72 -5.09 -2.06
C ASP A 889 -12.07 -4.44 -2.30
N ASN A 890 -12.97 -5.17 -2.95
CA ASN A 890 -14.28 -4.68 -3.32
C ASN A 890 -15.15 -4.62 -2.04
N ASN A 891 -14.86 -3.62 -1.21
CA ASN A 891 -15.59 -3.31 0.03
C ASN A 891 -17.01 -2.80 -0.25
N ASN A 892 -17.39 -2.68 -1.52
CA ASN A 892 -18.72 -2.40 -2.03
C ASN A 892 -19.73 -3.54 -1.83
N ALA A 893 -19.51 -4.38 -0.81
CA ALA A 893 -20.49 -5.32 -0.30
C ALA A 893 -21.75 -4.58 0.17
N GLU A 894 -22.92 -5.19 -0.01
CA GLU A 894 -24.21 -4.57 0.31
C GLU A 894 -24.25 -3.98 1.73
N ALA A 895 -23.62 -4.65 2.70
CA ALA A 895 -23.54 -4.20 4.09
C ALA A 895 -22.90 -2.81 4.27
N ASN A 896 -22.06 -2.38 3.34
CA ASN A 896 -21.31 -1.12 3.39
C ASN A 896 -21.95 -0.01 2.53
N TRP A 897 -23.08 -0.27 1.85
CA TRP A 897 -23.72 0.73 1.01
C TRP A 897 -24.24 1.92 1.82
N ILE A 898 -24.18 3.11 1.23
CA ILE A 898 -24.73 4.35 1.81
C ILE A 898 -26.21 4.14 2.18
N SER A 899 -26.95 3.41 1.35
CA SER A 899 -28.35 3.04 1.59
C SER A 899 -28.58 2.23 2.88
N GLN A 900 -27.64 1.38 3.31
CA GLN A 900 -27.77 0.63 4.57
C GLN A 900 -27.52 1.53 5.79
N SER A 901 -26.55 2.44 5.68
CA SER A 901 -26.29 3.45 6.71
C SER A 901 -27.46 4.44 6.84
N ALA A 902 -28.10 4.78 5.72
CA ALA A 902 -29.28 5.64 5.67
C ALA A 902 -30.51 5.04 6.37
N ARG A 903 -30.68 3.70 6.36
CA ARG A 903 -31.77 3.01 7.08
C ARG A 903 -31.69 3.20 8.61
N LEU A 904 -30.49 3.43 9.14
CA LEU A 904 -30.24 3.66 10.56
C LEU A 904 -30.29 5.16 10.96
N LEU A 905 -30.16 6.06 9.98
CA LEU A 905 -29.94 7.50 10.18
C LEU A 905 -31.10 8.39 9.68
N GLN A 906 -32.32 7.87 9.50
CA GLN A 906 -33.48 8.68 9.09
C GLN A 906 -33.89 9.71 10.15
N ARG A 907 -33.16 10.82 10.21
CA ARG A 907 -33.62 12.12 10.68
C ARG A 907 -33.33 13.13 9.57
N HIS A 908 -34.38 13.78 9.08
CA HIS A 908 -34.43 14.61 7.86
C HIS A 908 -33.66 15.96 7.98
N ASP A 909 -32.88 16.13 9.03
CA ASP A 909 -32.38 17.40 9.56
C ASP A 909 -30.86 17.43 9.82
N MET A 910 -30.10 16.38 9.50
CA MET A 910 -28.63 16.44 9.55
C MET A 910 -28.04 16.97 8.24
N THR A 911 -27.29 18.08 8.33
CA THR A 911 -26.36 18.55 7.30
C THR A 911 -25.09 17.71 7.34
N PHE A 912 -24.69 17.17 6.19
CA PHE A 912 -23.42 16.46 6.03
C PHE A 912 -22.43 17.42 5.36
N ASP A 913 -21.58 18.05 6.17
CA ASP A 913 -20.58 19.05 5.72
C ASP A 913 -19.28 18.44 5.16
N TRP A 914 -19.27 17.15 4.79
CA TRP A 914 -18.08 16.47 4.26
C TRP A 914 -18.12 16.16 2.75
N LEU A 915 -19.20 16.57 2.06
CA LEU A 915 -19.29 16.60 0.59
C LEU A 915 -19.11 18.02 0.09
#